data_AF-A0AAV2YPQ2-F1
#
_entry.id   AF-A0AAV2YPQ2-F1
#
_cell.length_a   1.000
_cell.length_b   1.000
_cell.length_c   1.000
_cell.angle_alpha   90.00
_cell.angle_beta   90.00
_cell.angle_gamma   90.00
#
_symmetry.space_group_name_H-M   'P 1'
#
loop_
_entity.id
_entity.type
_entity.pdbx_description
1 polymer ?
#
loop_
_entity_poly.entity_id
_entity_poly.type
_entity_poly.pdbx_seq_one_letter_code
_entity_poly.pdbx_strand_id
1 'polypeptide(L)'
;MPMQSMGWAPARLVTNAQPEGCLAPRNPKQDLPPETLPPELVELARSLHAIEAQRQRLLSKSASQLLAPLASPPRTPERSDGHQLSPKNAPPTVTAGGRAAPYSIVKERVRLRQLRASALESRLPQELILCECGDELNPLDLRLHQQEECPYRQVPCSQPGCRQVFRAKDRRHHEQNECAFVRRTNKWLRQLHDGQTLVTCDACLASDVRQRDLDAHRTYMCPKRLVSCVFASWGCRDRIRLDDCARHEREDCVVGKHRTEVLAASAHVNDKTVCDWCQKCVLKRELLNHQEDECEARERPCPNADCGCPEWVPVGKMEEHVQTVCVVTLERNTLAARAWEKNALTPCKECGEQVRLRALPKHYCETCVSRIVPCKNAQHGCKARLRWRDRHVHEDFLSLNRDRSMLEFTTGGNAYVAVHAETAAVSYDLAPPWTAEFYVWLVDARDEVLDLVAQSMAQMETIVLSTHEVAKWKNSGAECKQKLKELKSLRKNKDSKRTLGDVSTAAKDLADAFDAAESGMAAAQHAVVLARGWIHIYIKEAFRLFKDMSADDHDGVRADIATLAAQMIAEKPALQELPEEEAAALANLEAWARTITSSALSATALAEKQQRIQDQRKYLKKRAELQAQLDALGAPSAENDRLRRRYEREIAKVDQKLALVSDNTPTELLERRGRHIIASSAKNAISLVAGDRRGVYFFRSSLAKGAREVSLDTVLPHNRWNHLVLCASRKEVTVYLNDQLKAIKRGVFELPFAYLGTTSAGGSFQGFIHEVRYWKECRAKDALQRTAHNILHVGSSANKALAAYWTFEEGAGAFIDDMSLTLPRSASYHTRWWLYDTPAIRRRFSDPPTPSLRDKTSCFINQKLKLLAQKARDRETEVVNCRLGCGAEMLVRFLEQHQRTECPHRVVTCPHIGCHDVFQWRNTQQHLEHECERHRYHEELVERYHAKEALQRCLLQCGELIKVRHLDHHYHHDCINRLIKCSREDCGDTIIAGFLAMHLERECTSKSLARERQLVAAGRKRQAERDREKQEARAKSLAAAEREQLLPS
;
A
#
# COMPACT_ATOMS: atom_id res chain seq x y z
N MET A 1 -0.97 2.20 -70.61
CA MET A 1 -2.04 2.29 -71.62
C MET A 1 -2.82 0.97 -71.67
N PRO A 2 -4.03 0.91 -72.28
CA PRO A 2 -5.03 -0.13 -72.01
C PRO A 2 -5.43 -0.98 -73.23
N MET A 3 -6.27 -2.00 -73.00
CA MET A 3 -7.36 -2.57 -73.86
C MET A 3 -8.07 -3.68 -73.04
N GLN A 4 -9.31 -4.16 -73.27
CA GLN A 4 -10.60 -3.72 -73.86
C GLN A 4 -11.66 -4.82 -73.50
N SER A 5 -12.99 -4.69 -73.57
CA SER A 5 -13.97 -3.57 -73.54
C SER A 5 -15.41 -4.13 -73.42
N MET A 6 -16.45 -3.26 -73.38
CA MET A 6 -17.91 -3.56 -73.43
C MET A 6 -18.53 -4.26 -72.18
N GLY A 7 -19.81 -4.04 -71.81
CA GLY A 7 -20.75 -3.00 -72.30
C GLY A 7 -22.19 -3.06 -71.72
N TRP A 8 -22.74 -1.88 -71.42
CA TRP A 8 -24.17 -1.48 -71.40
C TRP A 8 -25.13 -1.95 -70.27
N ALA A 9 -26.11 -1.07 -70.00
CA ALA A 9 -27.29 -1.21 -69.13
C ALA A 9 -28.41 -0.31 -69.70
N PRO A 10 -29.71 -0.53 -69.38
CA PRO A 10 -30.42 0.32 -68.41
C PRO A 10 -31.46 -0.50 -67.57
N ALA A 11 -32.40 0.03 -66.75
CA ALA A 11 -32.92 1.38 -66.58
C ALA A 11 -33.66 1.62 -65.23
N ARG A 12 -33.56 2.87 -64.68
CA ARG A 12 -34.65 3.67 -64.01
C ARG A 12 -35.31 3.15 -62.69
N LEU A 13 -35.79 3.95 -61.73
CA LEU A 13 -35.88 5.42 -61.49
C LEU A 13 -36.29 5.73 -60.00
N VAL A 14 -35.78 6.83 -59.38
CA VAL A 14 -36.48 7.78 -58.44
C VAL A 14 -37.03 7.24 -57.06
N THR A 15 -36.98 7.91 -55.89
CA THR A 15 -36.67 9.30 -55.43
C THR A 15 -36.25 9.38 -53.92
N ASN A 16 -35.67 10.52 -53.48
CA ASN A 16 -35.86 11.35 -52.24
C ASN A 16 -36.36 10.73 -50.90
N ALA A 17 -36.01 11.25 -49.68
CA ALA A 17 -35.09 12.33 -49.25
C ALA A 17 -34.80 12.29 -47.71
N GLN A 18 -34.00 13.26 -47.26
CA GLN A 18 -33.56 13.69 -45.90
C GLN A 18 -34.68 14.38 -45.05
N PRO A 19 -34.47 14.93 -43.81
CA PRO A 19 -33.34 14.84 -42.83
C PRO A 19 -33.75 14.82 -41.30
N GLU A 20 -32.75 15.01 -40.41
CA GLU A 20 -32.77 15.58 -39.02
C GLU A 20 -33.34 14.82 -37.79
N GLY A 21 -32.84 15.20 -36.59
CA GLY A 21 -33.38 14.75 -35.28
C GLY A 21 -32.35 14.55 -34.14
N CYS A 22 -31.78 15.62 -33.57
CA CYS A 22 -30.94 15.55 -32.36
C CYS A 22 -31.70 16.03 -31.10
N LEU A 23 -31.53 15.36 -29.94
CA LEU A 23 -31.30 15.97 -28.60
C LEU A 23 -31.10 14.90 -27.48
N ALA A 24 -30.83 15.36 -26.25
CA ALA A 24 -30.20 14.57 -25.17
C ALA A 24 -31.12 14.26 -23.95
N PRO A 25 -30.76 13.27 -23.10
CA PRO A 25 -31.54 12.88 -21.92
C PRO A 25 -31.10 13.57 -20.59
N ARG A 26 -32.04 13.75 -19.66
CA ARG A 26 -31.80 13.95 -18.21
C ARG A 26 -32.92 13.30 -17.37
N ASN A 27 -32.57 12.82 -16.17
CA ASN A 27 -33.47 12.13 -15.22
C ASN A 27 -34.44 13.10 -14.49
N PRO A 28 -35.51 12.54 -13.90
CA PRO A 28 -35.63 12.55 -12.42
C PRO A 28 -35.84 11.14 -11.80
N LYS A 29 -36.26 11.07 -10.53
CA LYS A 29 -36.36 9.86 -9.68
C LYS A 29 -37.81 9.61 -9.18
N GLN A 30 -38.02 8.43 -8.57
CA GLN A 30 -39.02 8.15 -7.50
C GLN A 30 -40.51 8.08 -7.95
N ASP A 31 -41.41 7.23 -7.41
CA ASP A 31 -41.45 6.39 -6.18
C ASP A 31 -42.06 4.96 -6.43
N LEU A 32 -42.38 4.21 -5.36
CA LEU A 32 -43.00 2.86 -5.32
C LEU A 32 -44.49 2.93 -4.88
N PRO A 33 -45.38 2.04 -5.35
CA PRO A 33 -45.64 0.74 -4.67
C PRO A 33 -45.87 -0.46 -5.62
N PRO A 34 -46.03 -1.71 -5.13
CA PRO A 34 -46.02 -2.92 -5.95
C PRO A 34 -47.39 -3.60 -6.15
N GLU A 35 -47.61 -4.25 -7.30
CA GLU A 35 -48.44 -5.46 -7.40
C GLU A 35 -48.11 -6.32 -8.64
N THR A 36 -48.39 -7.63 -8.54
CA THR A 36 -48.41 -8.67 -9.59
C THR A 36 -47.47 -8.57 -10.81
N LEU A 37 -46.30 -9.24 -10.73
CA LEU A 37 -45.47 -9.54 -11.91
C LEU A 37 -46.13 -10.62 -12.81
N PRO A 38 -46.16 -10.44 -14.15
CA PRO A 38 -46.71 -11.43 -15.09
C PRO A 38 -45.89 -12.74 -15.14
N PRO A 39 -46.50 -13.87 -15.53
CA PRO A 39 -45.88 -15.20 -15.43
C PRO A 39 -44.60 -15.36 -16.25
N GLU A 40 -44.46 -14.63 -17.37
CA GLU A 40 -43.24 -14.62 -18.20
C GLU A 40 -42.00 -14.18 -17.41
N LEU A 41 -42.13 -13.24 -16.48
CA LEU A 41 -41.01 -12.80 -15.63
C LEU A 41 -40.67 -13.80 -14.52
N VAL A 42 -41.62 -14.63 -14.10
CA VAL A 42 -41.36 -15.77 -13.21
C VAL A 42 -40.55 -16.84 -13.95
N GLU A 43 -40.85 -17.08 -15.23
CA GLU A 43 -40.09 -18.01 -16.08
C GLU A 43 -38.69 -17.47 -16.45
N LEU A 44 -38.58 -16.16 -16.68
CA LEU A 44 -37.30 -15.48 -16.83
C LEU A 44 -36.43 -15.61 -15.56
N ALA A 45 -37.02 -15.45 -14.37
CA ALA A 45 -36.32 -15.64 -13.09
C ALA A 45 -35.82 -17.09 -12.90
N ARG A 46 -36.63 -18.11 -13.23
CA ARG A 46 -36.21 -19.53 -13.19
C ARG A 46 -35.04 -19.80 -14.14
N SER A 47 -35.11 -19.28 -15.37
CA SER A 47 -34.07 -19.51 -16.38
C SER A 47 -32.76 -18.79 -16.05
N LEU A 48 -32.80 -17.58 -15.47
CA LEU A 48 -31.62 -16.91 -14.91
C LEU A 48 -30.97 -17.73 -13.79
N HIS A 49 -31.76 -18.26 -12.85
CA HIS A 49 -31.27 -19.13 -11.78
C HIS A 49 -30.58 -20.41 -12.32
N ALA A 50 -31.11 -20.98 -13.40
CA ALA A 50 -30.50 -22.14 -14.07
C ALA A 50 -29.15 -21.79 -14.75
N ILE A 51 -29.07 -20.63 -15.42
CA ILE A 51 -27.83 -20.12 -16.03
C ILE A 51 -26.75 -19.87 -14.97
N GLU A 52 -27.13 -19.30 -13.82
CA GLU A 52 -26.18 -19.01 -12.75
C GLU A 52 -25.66 -20.29 -12.06
N ALA A 53 -26.53 -21.29 -11.86
CA ALA A 53 -26.12 -22.62 -11.42
C ALA A 53 -25.20 -23.33 -12.44
N GLN A 54 -25.39 -23.10 -13.73
CA GLN A 54 -24.52 -23.62 -14.78
C GLN A 54 -23.15 -22.91 -14.81
N ARG A 55 -23.13 -21.59 -14.57
CA ARG A 55 -21.90 -20.78 -14.43
C ARG A 55 -21.02 -21.27 -13.28
N GLN A 56 -21.61 -21.53 -12.11
CA GLN A 56 -20.87 -22.05 -10.95
C GLN A 56 -20.22 -23.43 -11.22
N ARG A 57 -20.93 -24.34 -11.91
CA ARG A 57 -20.43 -25.68 -12.29
C ARG A 57 -19.28 -25.68 -13.31
N LEU A 58 -19.07 -24.57 -14.03
CA LEU A 58 -17.94 -24.41 -14.96
C LEU A 58 -16.71 -23.85 -14.24
N LEU A 59 -16.90 -22.90 -13.32
CA LEU A 59 -15.81 -22.34 -12.50
C LEU A 59 -15.15 -23.40 -11.60
N SER A 60 -15.91 -24.38 -11.10
CA SER A 60 -15.37 -25.48 -10.29
C SER A 60 -14.56 -26.52 -11.08
N LYS A 61 -14.40 -26.39 -12.41
CA LYS A 61 -13.66 -27.35 -13.26
C LYS A 61 -12.32 -26.86 -13.79
N SER A 62 -12.02 -25.56 -13.76
CA SER A 62 -10.76 -25.02 -14.30
C SER A 62 -9.61 -24.89 -13.29
N ALA A 63 -9.83 -25.29 -12.03
CA ALA A 63 -8.89 -25.06 -10.93
C ALA A 63 -7.93 -26.24 -10.63
N SER A 64 -7.95 -27.32 -11.42
CA SER A 64 -7.34 -28.61 -11.03
C SER A 64 -6.32 -29.19 -12.01
N GLN A 65 -5.89 -28.47 -13.05
CA GLN A 65 -4.94 -28.98 -14.07
C GLN A 65 -3.94 -27.92 -14.59
N LEU A 66 -3.04 -27.43 -13.72
CA LEU A 66 -1.73 -26.89 -14.14
C LEU A 66 -0.69 -27.09 -13.03
N LEU A 67 0.20 -28.08 -13.20
CA LEU A 67 1.62 -28.07 -12.76
C LEU A 67 2.34 -29.38 -13.19
N ALA A 68 3.26 -29.26 -14.16
CA ALA A 68 4.25 -30.24 -14.62
C ALA A 68 5.38 -29.45 -15.33
N PRO A 69 6.67 -29.89 -15.33
CA PRO A 69 7.23 -30.94 -16.22
C PRO A 69 8.24 -31.85 -15.46
N LEU A 70 9.16 -32.68 -15.99
CA LEU A 70 9.69 -33.09 -17.32
C LEU A 70 9.59 -34.64 -17.43
N ALA A 71 9.56 -35.34 -18.57
CA ALA A 71 10.23 -35.31 -19.89
C ALA A 71 11.52 -36.17 -20.00
N SER A 72 11.43 -37.27 -20.77
CA SER A 72 12.50 -38.14 -21.29
C SER A 72 12.05 -38.73 -22.66
N PRO A 73 12.95 -39.15 -23.58
CA PRO A 73 12.62 -39.33 -25.00
C PRO A 73 12.55 -40.85 -25.42
N PRO A 74 12.78 -41.31 -26.68
CA PRO A 74 11.92 -42.33 -27.30
C PRO A 74 12.56 -43.73 -27.38
N ARG A 75 11.83 -44.72 -27.94
CA ARG A 75 12.34 -46.08 -28.22
C ARG A 75 12.51 -46.36 -29.72
N THR A 76 13.56 -47.09 -30.06
CA THR A 76 13.76 -47.86 -31.30
C THR A 76 13.54 -49.37 -31.05
N PRO A 77 13.46 -50.23 -32.10
CA PRO A 77 12.98 -51.61 -31.94
C PRO A 77 14.06 -52.72 -31.95
N GLU A 78 13.59 -53.92 -31.58
CA GLU A 78 14.08 -55.28 -31.92
C GLU A 78 15.35 -55.94 -31.30
N ARG A 79 15.14 -57.24 -30.98
CA ARG A 79 16.05 -58.42 -31.01
C ARG A 79 17.01 -58.79 -29.85
N SER A 80 17.29 -60.11 -29.85
CA SER A 80 18.30 -60.92 -29.15
C SER A 80 18.24 -61.10 -27.61
N ASP A 81 17.79 -62.31 -27.23
CA ASP A 81 18.49 -63.31 -26.40
C ASP A 81 18.79 -63.12 -24.90
N GLY A 82 18.37 -64.12 -24.11
CA GLY A 82 19.35 -64.94 -23.38
C GLY A 82 19.44 -64.83 -21.85
N HIS A 83 18.71 -65.71 -21.13
CA HIS A 83 19.08 -66.23 -19.78
C HIS A 83 19.18 -65.19 -18.62
N GLN A 84 19.35 -65.54 -17.33
CA GLN A 84 18.87 -66.66 -16.49
C GLN A 84 18.77 -66.20 -15.01
N LEU A 85 18.03 -66.95 -14.19
CA LEU A 85 18.25 -67.20 -12.74
C LEU A 85 18.46 -66.01 -11.74
N SER A 86 17.49 -65.87 -10.83
CA SER A 86 17.68 -65.55 -9.39
C SER A 86 18.66 -66.54 -8.72
N PRO A 87 19.32 -66.29 -7.54
CA PRO A 87 18.70 -65.62 -6.38
C PRO A 87 19.58 -64.91 -5.28
N LYS A 88 18.89 -64.19 -4.39
CA LYS A 88 19.03 -64.09 -2.89
C LYS A 88 20.37 -63.90 -2.14
N ASN A 89 20.23 -63.19 -1.00
CA ASN A 89 20.95 -63.24 0.30
C ASN A 89 22.28 -62.46 0.48
N ALA A 90 22.24 -61.39 1.30
CA ALA A 90 22.96 -61.31 2.59
C ALA A 90 22.45 -60.13 3.48
N PRO A 91 22.44 -60.25 4.83
CA PRO A 91 22.31 -59.16 5.82
C PRO A 91 23.71 -58.52 6.10
N PRO A 92 23.95 -57.50 6.98
CA PRO A 92 23.23 -57.21 8.24
C PRO A 92 23.18 -55.73 8.74
N THR A 93 22.95 -55.60 10.06
CA THR A 93 23.19 -54.45 10.96
C THR A 93 22.27 -53.22 10.89
N VAL A 94 21.58 -52.97 12.02
CA VAL A 94 20.75 -51.79 12.26
C VAL A 94 21.61 -50.66 12.83
N THR A 95 21.53 -49.48 12.22
CA THR A 95 21.86 -48.19 12.86
C THR A 95 20.69 -47.24 12.66
N ALA A 96 20.37 -46.41 13.67
CA ALA A 96 19.14 -45.61 13.70
C ALA A 96 19.33 -44.23 13.07
N GLY A 97 18.48 -43.83 12.11
CA GLY A 97 18.63 -42.52 11.45
C GLY A 97 17.53 -42.08 10.48
N GLY A 98 16.36 -41.67 10.99
CA GLY A 98 15.36 -40.86 10.26
C GLY A 98 14.56 -41.56 9.14
N ARG A 99 13.45 -40.99 8.63
CA ARG A 99 12.70 -39.78 9.03
C ARG A 99 11.19 -40.09 9.02
N ALA A 100 10.41 -39.41 9.88
CA ALA A 100 8.97 -39.59 9.99
C ALA A 100 8.16 -38.64 9.07
N ALA A 101 6.86 -38.94 8.92
CA ALA A 101 5.90 -38.21 8.09
C ALA A 101 5.51 -36.82 8.65
N PRO A 102 5.05 -35.86 7.81
CA PRO A 102 4.92 -34.45 8.17
C PRO A 102 3.61 -34.10 8.92
N TYR A 103 3.41 -34.64 10.13
CA TYR A 103 2.18 -34.42 10.93
C TYR A 103 2.38 -33.71 12.27
N SER A 104 3.60 -33.28 12.61
CA SER A 104 3.94 -32.69 13.93
C SER A 104 3.92 -31.16 14.00
N ILE A 105 4.24 -30.46 12.91
CA ILE A 105 4.56 -29.01 12.91
C ILE A 105 3.41 -28.12 13.39
N VAL A 106 2.15 -28.54 13.24
CA VAL A 106 0.98 -27.75 13.65
C VAL A 106 0.80 -27.76 15.18
N LYS A 107 0.95 -28.92 15.84
CA LYS A 107 0.77 -29.02 17.31
C LYS A 107 1.84 -28.22 18.06
N GLU A 108 3.07 -28.20 17.56
CA GLU A 108 4.17 -27.45 18.17
C GLU A 108 3.91 -25.92 18.14
N ARG A 109 3.33 -25.40 17.05
CA ARG A 109 2.98 -23.98 16.92
C ARG A 109 1.84 -23.55 17.86
N VAL A 110 0.88 -24.43 18.15
CA VAL A 110 -0.17 -24.15 19.15
C VAL A 110 0.43 -24.11 20.56
N ARG A 111 1.25 -25.09 20.91
CA ARG A 111 1.93 -25.17 22.21
C ARG A 111 2.83 -23.94 22.48
N LEU A 112 3.57 -23.49 21.47
CA LEU A 112 4.41 -22.29 21.55
C LEU A 112 3.63 -20.96 21.59
N ARG A 113 2.36 -20.94 21.16
CA ARG A 113 1.46 -19.78 21.39
C ARG A 113 0.88 -19.78 22.81
N GLN A 114 0.40 -20.92 23.29
CA GLN A 114 -0.13 -21.06 24.65
C GLN A 114 0.90 -20.65 25.71
N LEU A 115 2.15 -21.11 25.58
CA LEU A 115 3.25 -20.75 26.48
C LEU A 115 3.66 -19.26 26.43
N ARG A 116 3.25 -18.50 25.40
CA ARG A 116 3.46 -17.04 25.33
C ARG A 116 2.27 -16.25 25.87
N ALA A 117 1.06 -16.80 25.79
CA ALA A 117 -0.14 -16.16 26.36
C ALA A 117 -0.10 -16.12 27.90
N SER A 118 0.44 -17.16 28.56
CA SER A 118 0.58 -17.21 30.03
C SER A 118 1.52 -16.16 30.65
N ALA A 119 2.19 -15.33 29.85
CA ALA A 119 3.24 -14.41 30.31
C ALA A 119 2.83 -12.93 30.34
N LEU A 120 1.65 -12.57 29.81
CA LEU A 120 1.16 -11.18 29.76
C LEU A 120 -0.28 -11.07 30.25
N GLU A 121 -0.64 -9.85 30.66
CA GLU A 121 -2.02 -9.36 30.80
C GLU A 121 -2.92 -10.07 31.81
N SER A 122 -2.69 -9.72 33.08
CA SER A 122 -3.79 -9.56 34.02
C SER A 122 -4.71 -8.39 33.61
N ARG A 123 -6.00 -8.48 33.96
CA ARG A 123 -7.05 -7.44 33.87
C ARG A 123 -7.57 -7.05 32.47
N LEU A 124 -8.61 -7.75 32.02
CA LEU A 124 -9.96 -7.23 31.70
C LEU A 124 -10.87 -8.43 31.27
N PRO A 125 -12.18 -8.40 31.53
CA PRO A 125 -13.09 -9.46 31.06
C PRO A 125 -13.33 -9.31 29.56
N GLN A 126 -13.11 -10.38 28.79
CA GLN A 126 -13.48 -10.45 27.37
C GLN A 126 -14.82 -11.16 27.23
N GLU A 127 -15.74 -10.60 26.46
CA GLU A 127 -17.03 -11.22 26.16
C GLU A 127 -16.83 -12.43 25.23
N LEU A 128 -17.17 -13.62 25.71
CA LEU A 128 -17.17 -14.86 24.93
C LEU A 128 -18.51 -15.00 24.19
N ILE A 129 -18.45 -15.45 22.94
CA ILE A 129 -19.64 -15.70 22.11
C ILE A 129 -19.91 -17.21 22.09
N LEU A 130 -21.13 -17.58 22.46
CA LEU A 130 -21.58 -18.96 22.53
C LEU A 130 -22.02 -19.46 21.14
N CYS A 131 -21.38 -20.51 20.66
CA CYS A 131 -21.65 -21.13 19.36
C CYS A 131 -22.85 -22.10 19.44
N GLU A 132 -23.55 -22.37 18.33
CA GLU A 132 -24.71 -23.30 18.29
C GLU A 132 -24.40 -24.74 18.77
N CYS A 133 -23.12 -25.11 18.86
CA CYS A 133 -22.68 -26.38 19.45
C CYS A 133 -22.71 -26.43 20.99
N GLY A 134 -22.77 -25.27 21.66
CA GLY A 134 -22.63 -25.12 23.11
C GLY A 134 -21.26 -24.59 23.57
N ASP A 135 -20.29 -24.42 22.67
CA ASP A 135 -18.94 -23.96 23.01
C ASP A 135 -18.86 -22.42 23.12
N GLU A 136 -18.32 -21.91 24.23
CA GLU A 136 -17.99 -20.48 24.41
C GLU A 136 -16.63 -20.14 23.79
N LEU A 137 -16.61 -19.22 22.82
CA LEU A 137 -15.44 -18.94 21.98
C LEU A 137 -15.17 -17.44 21.85
N ASN A 138 -13.90 -17.08 21.63
CA ASN A 138 -13.53 -15.71 21.29
C ASN A 138 -14.07 -15.35 19.88
N PRO A 139 -14.56 -14.12 19.65
CA PRO A 139 -15.06 -13.68 18.34
C PRO A 139 -14.13 -13.94 17.13
N LEU A 140 -12.80 -13.96 17.35
CA LEU A 140 -11.79 -14.23 16.33
C LEU A 140 -11.74 -15.71 15.91
N ASP A 141 -11.93 -16.63 16.86
CA ASP A 141 -11.77 -18.08 16.64
C ASP A 141 -13.08 -18.77 16.22
N LEU A 142 -14.24 -18.18 16.56
CA LEU A 142 -15.58 -18.69 16.22
C LEU A 142 -15.71 -19.10 14.74
N ARG A 143 -15.15 -18.32 13.82
CA ARG A 143 -15.22 -18.59 12.37
C ARG A 143 -14.37 -19.79 11.93
N LEU A 144 -13.22 -20.03 12.59
CA LEU A 144 -12.38 -21.20 12.34
C LEU A 144 -13.05 -22.46 12.89
N HIS A 145 -13.55 -22.39 14.12
CA HIS A 145 -14.34 -23.46 14.75
C HIS A 145 -15.53 -23.87 13.86
N GLN A 146 -16.36 -22.92 13.42
CA GLN A 146 -17.54 -23.19 12.57
C GLN A 146 -17.20 -23.92 11.25
N GLN A 147 -16.00 -23.70 10.69
CA GLN A 147 -15.58 -24.28 9.41
C GLN A 147 -14.88 -25.65 9.55
N GLU A 148 -14.04 -25.84 10.57
CA GLU A 148 -13.17 -27.03 10.66
C GLU A 148 -13.44 -27.96 11.84
N GLU A 149 -14.07 -27.47 12.92
CA GLU A 149 -14.16 -28.23 14.18
C GLU A 149 -15.62 -28.53 14.57
N CYS A 150 -16.52 -27.56 14.42
CA CYS A 150 -17.91 -27.62 14.87
C CYS A 150 -18.64 -28.92 14.44
N PRO A 151 -19.27 -29.67 15.37
CA PRO A 151 -20.01 -30.89 15.05
C PRO A 151 -21.23 -30.69 14.15
N TYR A 152 -21.79 -29.47 14.14
CA TYR A 152 -23.03 -29.11 13.44
C TYR A 152 -22.81 -28.52 12.04
N ARG A 153 -21.55 -28.30 11.63
CA ARG A 153 -21.24 -27.79 10.28
C ARG A 153 -21.70 -28.75 9.18
N GLN A 154 -22.09 -28.20 8.03
CA GLN A 154 -22.58 -28.98 6.90
C GLN A 154 -21.42 -29.57 6.09
N VAL A 155 -21.46 -30.89 5.85
CA VAL A 155 -20.48 -31.63 5.04
C VAL A 155 -21.17 -32.63 4.09
N PRO A 156 -20.66 -32.82 2.86
CA PRO A 156 -21.16 -33.83 1.95
C PRO A 156 -20.76 -35.25 2.38
N CYS A 157 -21.51 -36.24 1.88
CA CYS A 157 -21.11 -37.65 1.89
C CYS A 157 -19.75 -37.84 1.19
N SER A 158 -18.88 -38.70 1.73
CA SER A 158 -17.57 -39.01 1.16
C SER A 158 -17.62 -39.96 -0.04
N GLN A 159 -18.75 -40.65 -0.24
CA GLN A 159 -18.84 -41.78 -1.17
C GLN A 159 -19.18 -41.33 -2.61
N PRO A 160 -18.40 -41.76 -3.62
CA PRO A 160 -18.53 -41.28 -4.99
C PRO A 160 -19.90 -41.66 -5.57
N GLY A 161 -20.72 -40.64 -5.87
CA GLY A 161 -22.06 -40.80 -6.42
C GLY A 161 -23.19 -40.41 -5.45
N CYS A 162 -22.94 -40.36 -4.14
CA CYS A 162 -23.89 -39.73 -3.22
C CYS A 162 -23.72 -38.20 -3.27
N ARG A 163 -24.84 -37.45 -3.23
CA ARG A 163 -24.86 -35.96 -3.27
C ARG A 163 -25.53 -35.33 -2.06
N GLN A 164 -25.89 -36.12 -1.04
CA GLN A 164 -26.52 -35.60 0.17
C GLN A 164 -25.47 -34.93 1.09
N VAL A 165 -25.94 -33.95 1.85
CA VAL A 165 -25.17 -33.09 2.76
C VAL A 165 -25.84 -33.13 4.13
N PHE A 166 -25.05 -33.25 5.18
CA PHE A 166 -25.52 -33.46 6.56
C PHE A 166 -24.66 -32.67 7.54
N ARG A 167 -25.07 -32.61 8.81
CA ARG A 167 -24.21 -32.15 9.91
C ARG A 167 -23.04 -33.14 10.07
N ALA A 168 -21.84 -32.64 10.42
CA ALA A 168 -20.62 -33.45 10.46
C ALA A 168 -20.70 -34.65 11.43
N LYS A 169 -21.44 -34.51 12.54
CA LYS A 169 -21.76 -35.60 13.47
C LYS A 169 -22.51 -36.76 12.80
N ASP A 170 -23.44 -36.45 11.91
CA ASP A 170 -24.44 -37.40 11.41
C ASP A 170 -23.97 -38.15 10.14
N ARG A 171 -22.98 -37.60 9.42
CA ARG A 171 -22.44 -38.19 8.18
C ARG A 171 -22.03 -39.66 8.33
N ARG A 172 -21.40 -40.04 9.45
CA ARG A 172 -21.00 -41.45 9.71
C ARG A 172 -22.19 -42.39 9.79
N HIS A 173 -23.30 -41.95 10.40
CA HIS A 173 -24.51 -42.75 10.51
C HIS A 173 -25.11 -43.00 9.12
N HIS A 174 -25.21 -41.95 8.29
CA HIS A 174 -25.64 -42.08 6.90
C HIS A 174 -24.75 -43.05 6.10
N GLU A 175 -23.42 -42.86 6.15
CA GLU A 175 -22.45 -43.66 5.37
C GLU A 175 -22.49 -45.15 5.73
N GLN A 176 -22.76 -45.49 6.99
CA GLN A 176 -22.89 -46.88 7.45
C GLN A 176 -24.27 -47.48 7.17
N ASN A 177 -25.34 -46.75 7.50
CA ASN A 177 -26.68 -47.33 7.62
C ASN A 177 -27.58 -47.06 6.42
N GLU A 178 -27.40 -45.96 5.70
CA GLU A 178 -28.39 -45.43 4.74
C GLU A 178 -27.86 -45.26 3.30
N CYS A 179 -26.57 -44.97 3.16
CA CYS A 179 -25.95 -44.59 1.89
C CYS A 179 -26.23 -45.63 0.80
N ALA A 180 -27.01 -45.23 -0.21
CA ALA A 180 -27.49 -46.12 -1.26
C ALA A 180 -26.36 -46.78 -2.08
N PHE A 181 -25.18 -46.14 -2.15
CA PHE A 181 -23.97 -46.72 -2.73
C PHE A 181 -23.44 -47.87 -1.87
N VAL A 182 -23.15 -47.61 -0.59
CA VAL A 182 -22.62 -48.59 0.37
C VAL A 182 -23.58 -49.76 0.57
N ARG A 183 -24.89 -49.51 0.70
CA ARG A 183 -25.93 -50.55 0.76
C ARG A 183 -25.91 -51.47 -0.47
N ARG A 184 -25.71 -50.92 -1.67
CA ARG A 184 -25.68 -51.70 -2.93
C ARG A 184 -24.42 -52.57 -3.01
N THR A 185 -23.26 -52.02 -2.68
CA THR A 185 -21.98 -52.76 -2.63
C THR A 185 -22.02 -53.87 -1.57
N ASN A 186 -22.52 -53.59 -0.36
CA ASN A 186 -22.61 -54.57 0.72
C ASN A 186 -23.63 -55.69 0.41
N LYS A 187 -24.72 -55.40 -0.30
CA LYS A 187 -25.64 -56.45 -0.79
C LYS A 187 -24.91 -57.41 -1.74
N TRP A 188 -24.13 -56.88 -2.67
CA TRP A 188 -23.39 -57.68 -3.65
C TRP A 188 -22.29 -58.54 -2.99
N LEU A 189 -21.57 -57.98 -2.02
CA LEU A 189 -20.56 -58.71 -1.24
C LEU A 189 -21.16 -59.84 -0.38
N ARG A 190 -22.35 -59.65 0.21
CA ARG A 190 -23.07 -60.72 0.93
C ARG A 190 -23.46 -61.85 -0.03
N GLN A 191 -24.09 -61.53 -1.15
CA GLN A 191 -24.47 -62.53 -2.18
C GLN A 191 -23.26 -63.34 -2.71
N LEU A 192 -22.06 -62.75 -2.75
CA LEU A 192 -20.81 -63.46 -3.09
C LEU A 192 -20.25 -64.35 -1.98
N HIS A 193 -20.59 -64.08 -0.72
CA HIS A 193 -20.14 -64.83 0.45
C HIS A 193 -21.12 -65.98 0.75
N ASP A 194 -22.42 -65.68 0.78
CA ASP A 194 -23.53 -66.61 0.96
C ASP A 194 -23.57 -67.68 -0.16
N GLY A 195 -22.99 -67.39 -1.34
CA GLY A 195 -22.85 -68.35 -2.42
C GLY A 195 -21.68 -69.33 -2.30
N GLN A 196 -20.76 -69.15 -1.34
CA GLN A 196 -19.54 -69.96 -1.18
C GLN A 196 -19.57 -70.96 -0.02
N THR A 197 -20.62 -70.96 0.79
CA THR A 197 -20.94 -72.04 1.74
C THR A 197 -20.99 -73.39 1.03
N LEU A 198 -20.41 -74.43 1.64
CA LEU A 198 -20.49 -75.81 1.14
C LEU A 198 -21.72 -76.51 1.74
N VAL A 199 -22.45 -77.23 0.89
CA VAL A 199 -23.71 -77.93 1.23
C VAL A 199 -23.68 -79.31 0.58
N THR A 200 -24.03 -80.35 1.33
CA THR A 200 -24.19 -81.72 0.81
C THR A 200 -25.36 -81.79 -0.17
N CYS A 201 -25.22 -82.57 -1.25
CA CYS A 201 -26.30 -82.74 -2.22
C CYS A 201 -27.27 -83.87 -1.83
N ASP A 202 -28.49 -83.52 -1.37
CA ASP A 202 -29.56 -84.43 -0.90
C ASP A 202 -29.83 -85.65 -1.81
N ALA A 203 -29.62 -85.52 -3.13
CA ALA A 203 -29.94 -86.54 -4.12
C ALA A 203 -28.86 -87.61 -4.33
N CYS A 204 -27.61 -87.33 -3.97
CA CYS A 204 -26.49 -88.27 -4.08
C CYS A 204 -25.71 -88.49 -2.77
N LEU A 205 -25.84 -87.59 -1.79
CA LEU A 205 -25.31 -87.63 -0.43
C LEU A 205 -23.79 -87.87 -0.30
N ALA A 206 -23.04 -87.80 -1.40
CA ALA A 206 -21.62 -88.16 -1.50
C ALA A 206 -20.75 -87.01 -2.04
N SER A 207 -21.22 -85.76 -1.99
CA SER A 207 -20.48 -84.60 -2.49
C SER A 207 -20.92 -83.30 -1.82
N ASP A 208 -19.94 -82.56 -1.30
CA ASP A 208 -20.10 -81.20 -0.79
C ASP A 208 -19.93 -80.22 -1.95
N VAL A 209 -20.95 -79.40 -2.21
CA VAL A 209 -20.99 -78.48 -3.35
C VAL A 209 -21.26 -77.06 -2.83
N ARG A 210 -20.65 -76.05 -3.45
CA ARG A 210 -20.89 -74.64 -3.08
C ARG A 210 -22.36 -74.29 -3.35
N GLN A 211 -23.01 -73.57 -2.44
CA GLN A 211 -24.46 -73.35 -2.49
C GLN A 211 -24.95 -72.67 -3.79
N ARG A 212 -24.18 -71.74 -4.36
CA ARG A 212 -24.47 -71.13 -5.68
C ARG A 212 -24.34 -72.11 -6.87
N ASP A 213 -23.53 -73.14 -6.71
CA ASP A 213 -23.17 -74.12 -7.74
C ASP A 213 -23.99 -75.43 -7.57
N LEU A 214 -24.82 -75.53 -6.52
CA LEU A 214 -25.61 -76.72 -6.15
C LEU A 214 -26.69 -77.06 -7.18
N ASP A 215 -27.41 -76.08 -7.72
CA ASP A 215 -28.43 -76.32 -8.76
C ASP A 215 -27.79 -76.73 -10.10
N ALA A 216 -26.62 -76.17 -10.42
CA ALA A 216 -25.83 -76.60 -11.58
C ALA A 216 -25.34 -78.04 -11.41
N HIS A 217 -24.88 -78.42 -10.22
CA HIS A 217 -24.56 -79.81 -9.90
C HIS A 217 -25.79 -80.71 -10.03
N ARG A 218 -26.93 -80.40 -9.39
CA ARG A 218 -28.17 -81.18 -9.45
C ARG A 218 -28.66 -81.39 -10.89
N THR A 219 -28.53 -80.37 -11.73
CA THR A 219 -29.03 -80.37 -13.12
C THR A 219 -28.08 -81.05 -14.11
N TYR A 220 -26.75 -80.91 -13.95
CA TYR A 220 -25.79 -81.31 -14.98
C TYR A 220 -24.73 -82.33 -14.55
N MET A 221 -24.34 -82.37 -13.27
CA MET A 221 -23.18 -83.17 -12.82
C MET A 221 -23.50 -84.28 -11.80
N CYS A 222 -24.65 -84.22 -11.12
CA CYS A 222 -25.13 -85.30 -10.27
C CYS A 222 -25.40 -86.55 -11.15
N PRO A 223 -24.89 -87.74 -10.81
CA PRO A 223 -25.13 -88.95 -11.60
C PRO A 223 -26.62 -89.35 -11.54
N LYS A 224 -27.20 -89.42 -10.34
CA LYS A 224 -28.60 -89.82 -10.09
C LYS A 224 -29.66 -88.77 -10.48
N ARG A 225 -29.31 -87.81 -11.35
CA ARG A 225 -30.20 -86.75 -11.85
C ARG A 225 -31.30 -87.30 -12.77
N LEU A 226 -32.46 -86.63 -12.77
CA LEU A 226 -33.61 -86.99 -13.61
C LEU A 226 -33.52 -86.30 -14.99
N VAL A 227 -32.94 -87.00 -15.96
CA VAL A 227 -32.95 -86.60 -17.38
C VAL A 227 -34.26 -87.02 -18.05
N SER A 228 -34.66 -86.31 -19.09
CA SER A 228 -35.65 -86.82 -20.05
C SER A 228 -34.98 -87.79 -21.01
N CYS A 229 -35.71 -88.82 -21.45
CA CYS A 229 -35.29 -89.73 -22.53
C CYS A 229 -34.77 -88.96 -23.77
N VAL A 230 -33.75 -89.48 -24.48
CA VAL A 230 -33.21 -88.86 -25.70
C VAL A 230 -34.27 -88.66 -26.80
N PHE A 231 -35.34 -89.48 -26.82
CA PHE A 231 -36.47 -89.32 -27.74
C PHE A 231 -37.59 -88.40 -27.21
N ALA A 232 -37.37 -87.65 -26.13
CA ALA A 232 -38.44 -86.88 -25.48
C ALA A 232 -38.99 -85.73 -26.34
N SER A 233 -38.13 -85.03 -27.09
CA SER A 233 -38.55 -84.02 -28.07
C SER A 233 -39.37 -84.59 -29.24
N TRP A 234 -39.38 -85.91 -29.41
CA TRP A 234 -40.14 -86.63 -30.43
C TRP A 234 -41.40 -87.30 -29.86
N GLY A 235 -41.71 -87.11 -28.57
CA GLY A 235 -43.02 -87.45 -27.97
C GLY A 235 -42.98 -88.19 -26.63
N CYS A 236 -41.85 -88.79 -26.24
CA CYS A 236 -41.72 -89.47 -24.94
C CYS A 236 -41.69 -88.44 -23.79
N ARG A 237 -42.48 -88.63 -22.73
CA ARG A 237 -42.60 -87.65 -21.64
C ARG A 237 -41.94 -88.09 -20.33
N ASP A 238 -41.27 -89.23 -20.34
CA ASP A 238 -40.71 -89.85 -19.14
C ASP A 238 -39.42 -89.17 -18.69
N ARG A 239 -39.29 -88.99 -17.36
CA ARG A 239 -38.09 -88.45 -16.72
C ARG A 239 -37.49 -89.49 -15.78
N ILE A 240 -36.29 -89.93 -16.11
CA ILE A 240 -35.65 -91.17 -15.64
C ILE A 240 -34.26 -90.80 -15.08
N ARG A 241 -33.74 -91.58 -14.13
CA ARG A 241 -32.36 -91.37 -13.66
C ARG A 241 -31.38 -91.68 -14.79
N LEU A 242 -30.34 -90.86 -14.94
CA LEU A 242 -29.34 -91.02 -16.01
C LEU A 242 -28.82 -92.46 -16.12
N ASP A 243 -28.51 -93.06 -14.97
CA ASP A 243 -27.97 -94.42 -14.81
C ASP A 243 -28.88 -95.51 -15.42
N ASP A 244 -30.19 -95.28 -15.52
CA ASP A 244 -31.19 -96.21 -16.09
C ASP A 244 -31.58 -95.89 -17.55
N CYS A 245 -31.21 -94.71 -18.07
CA CYS A 245 -31.76 -94.16 -19.32
C CYS A 245 -31.47 -95.03 -20.56
N ALA A 246 -30.28 -95.62 -20.62
CA ALA A 246 -29.82 -96.47 -21.73
C ALA A 246 -30.47 -97.87 -21.81
N ARG A 247 -31.33 -98.24 -20.84
CA ARG A 247 -32.25 -99.39 -20.95
C ARG A 247 -33.57 -98.96 -21.60
N HIS A 248 -34.21 -97.94 -21.02
CA HIS A 248 -35.48 -97.38 -21.50
C HIS A 248 -35.43 -97.02 -22.99
N GLU A 249 -34.36 -96.39 -23.46
CA GLU A 249 -34.22 -95.96 -24.85
C GLU A 249 -34.18 -97.10 -25.88
N ARG A 250 -33.84 -98.33 -25.48
CA ARG A 250 -33.78 -99.50 -26.38
C ARG A 250 -35.04 -100.36 -26.31
N GLU A 251 -35.58 -100.56 -25.11
CA GLU A 251 -36.61 -101.57 -24.87
C GLU A 251 -38.01 -100.96 -24.66
N ASP A 252 -38.10 -99.87 -23.91
CA ASP A 252 -39.37 -99.30 -23.43
C ASP A 252 -39.87 -98.09 -24.22
N CYS A 253 -38.97 -97.33 -24.85
CA CYS A 253 -39.32 -96.05 -25.47
C CYS A 253 -40.10 -96.24 -26.79
N VAL A 254 -41.40 -95.94 -26.74
CA VAL A 254 -42.35 -95.99 -27.87
C VAL A 254 -41.81 -95.29 -29.12
N VAL A 255 -41.16 -94.14 -28.96
CA VAL A 255 -40.70 -93.31 -30.07
C VAL A 255 -39.43 -93.84 -30.75
N GLY A 256 -38.59 -94.58 -30.01
CA GLY A 256 -37.41 -95.23 -30.58
C GLY A 256 -37.78 -96.25 -31.66
N LYS A 257 -38.83 -97.04 -31.42
CA LYS A 257 -39.36 -98.05 -32.35
C LYS A 257 -39.97 -97.44 -33.61
N HIS A 258 -40.72 -96.35 -33.49
CA HIS A 258 -41.27 -95.65 -34.66
C HIS A 258 -40.19 -94.98 -35.52
N ARG A 259 -39.12 -94.44 -34.90
CA ARG A 259 -38.01 -93.81 -35.62
C ARG A 259 -37.25 -94.78 -36.54
N THR A 260 -37.15 -96.06 -36.18
CA THR A 260 -36.55 -97.09 -37.05
C THR A 260 -37.37 -97.38 -38.31
N GLU A 261 -38.69 -97.16 -38.28
CA GLU A 261 -39.57 -97.34 -39.45
C GLU A 261 -39.42 -96.15 -40.42
N VAL A 262 -39.42 -94.92 -39.90
CA VAL A 262 -39.32 -93.69 -40.69
C VAL A 262 -37.98 -93.57 -41.44
N LEU A 263 -36.88 -94.12 -40.88
CA LEU A 263 -35.57 -94.08 -41.54
C LEU A 263 -35.56 -94.80 -42.90
N ALA A 264 -36.37 -95.85 -43.09
CA ALA A 264 -36.49 -96.58 -44.35
C ALA A 264 -37.12 -95.74 -45.48
N ALA A 265 -37.88 -94.69 -45.16
CA ALA A 265 -38.57 -93.84 -46.14
C ALA A 265 -37.76 -92.62 -46.64
N SER A 266 -36.56 -92.39 -46.10
CA SER A 266 -35.85 -91.10 -46.22
C SER A 266 -34.90 -90.95 -47.42
N ALA A 267 -34.80 -91.95 -48.30
CA ALA A 267 -33.73 -92.06 -49.30
C ALA A 267 -33.73 -91.01 -50.44
N HIS A 268 -34.81 -90.24 -50.63
CA HIS A 268 -35.01 -89.35 -51.79
C HIS A 268 -35.04 -87.83 -51.45
N VAL A 269 -34.34 -87.39 -50.41
CA VAL A 269 -34.45 -86.01 -49.87
C VAL A 269 -33.26 -85.08 -50.24
N ASN A 270 -32.19 -85.59 -50.85
CA ASN A 270 -30.89 -84.89 -50.97
C ASN A 270 -30.54 -84.32 -52.37
N ASP A 271 -31.51 -83.78 -53.11
CA ASP A 271 -31.22 -83.10 -54.39
C ASP A 271 -30.57 -81.71 -54.18
N LYS A 272 -29.74 -81.31 -55.16
CA LYS A 272 -28.96 -80.05 -55.18
C LYS A 272 -29.61 -79.01 -56.08
N THR A 273 -29.55 -77.75 -55.68
CA THR A 273 -30.11 -76.58 -56.38
C THR A 273 -29.15 -75.38 -56.30
N VAL A 274 -29.15 -74.52 -57.31
CA VAL A 274 -28.34 -73.29 -57.31
C VAL A 274 -29.10 -72.19 -56.56
N CYS A 275 -28.41 -71.32 -55.83
CA CYS A 275 -28.98 -70.11 -55.26
C CYS A 275 -28.99 -68.96 -56.28
N ASP A 276 -30.16 -68.44 -56.63
CA ASP A 276 -30.32 -67.43 -57.69
C ASP A 276 -29.61 -66.09 -57.42
N TRP A 277 -29.34 -65.76 -56.16
CA TRP A 277 -28.77 -64.46 -55.77
C TRP A 277 -27.24 -64.43 -55.70
N CYS A 278 -26.58 -65.57 -55.49
CA CYS A 278 -25.12 -65.67 -55.37
C CYS A 278 -24.49 -66.76 -56.25
N GLN A 279 -25.31 -67.52 -56.99
CA GLN A 279 -24.94 -68.65 -57.86
C GLN A 279 -24.14 -69.79 -57.20
N LYS A 280 -24.09 -69.83 -55.85
CA LYS A 280 -23.52 -70.95 -55.09
C LYS A 280 -24.51 -72.13 -55.07
N CYS A 281 -23.99 -73.36 -55.21
CA CYS A 281 -24.80 -74.58 -55.14
C CYS A 281 -25.04 -75.02 -53.69
N VAL A 282 -26.29 -75.29 -53.34
CA VAL A 282 -26.75 -75.71 -52.00
C VAL A 282 -27.75 -76.86 -52.09
N LEU A 283 -28.02 -77.56 -50.99
CA LEU A 283 -29.06 -78.60 -50.96
C LEU A 283 -30.45 -77.96 -50.96
N LYS A 284 -31.43 -78.60 -51.61
CA LYS A 284 -32.78 -78.02 -51.83
C LYS A 284 -33.52 -77.64 -50.54
N ARG A 285 -33.19 -78.27 -49.41
CA ARG A 285 -33.71 -77.94 -48.07
C ARG A 285 -32.98 -76.78 -47.37
N GLU A 286 -31.72 -76.53 -47.76
CA GLU A 286 -30.83 -75.52 -47.15
C GLU A 286 -30.78 -74.22 -47.97
N LEU A 287 -31.31 -74.24 -49.20
CA LEU A 287 -31.42 -73.06 -50.07
C LEU A 287 -32.08 -71.86 -49.37
N LEU A 288 -33.16 -72.09 -48.60
CA LEU A 288 -33.85 -71.06 -47.83
C LEU A 288 -32.94 -70.47 -46.75
N ASN A 289 -32.36 -71.28 -45.87
CA ASN A 289 -31.43 -70.81 -44.83
C ASN A 289 -30.21 -70.09 -45.43
N HIS A 290 -29.71 -70.57 -46.57
CA HIS A 290 -28.60 -69.92 -47.27
C HIS A 290 -29.00 -68.53 -47.78
N GLN A 291 -30.17 -68.41 -48.42
CA GLN A 291 -30.74 -67.13 -48.85
C GLN A 291 -31.04 -66.19 -47.67
N GLU A 292 -31.54 -66.73 -46.55
CA GLU A 292 -32.02 -65.95 -45.41
C GLU A 292 -30.95 -65.58 -44.38
N ASP A 293 -29.82 -66.28 -44.26
CA ASP A 293 -28.79 -65.95 -43.24
C ASP A 293 -27.34 -65.93 -43.75
N GLU A 294 -26.99 -66.68 -44.80
CA GLU A 294 -25.58 -66.85 -45.25
C GLU A 294 -25.22 -66.09 -46.54
N CYS A 295 -26.20 -65.62 -47.30
CA CYS A 295 -25.98 -65.06 -48.63
C CYS A 295 -25.37 -63.64 -48.56
N GLU A 296 -24.07 -63.52 -48.83
CA GLU A 296 -23.32 -62.24 -48.87
C GLU A 296 -23.92 -61.21 -49.84
N ALA A 297 -24.60 -61.67 -50.89
CA ALA A 297 -25.27 -60.87 -51.91
C ALA A 297 -26.66 -60.36 -51.49
N ARG A 298 -27.22 -60.86 -50.38
CA ARG A 298 -28.52 -60.43 -49.86
C ARG A 298 -28.46 -58.97 -49.42
N GLU A 299 -29.37 -58.16 -49.93
CA GLU A 299 -29.48 -56.75 -49.56
C GLU A 299 -30.22 -56.56 -48.23
N ARG A 300 -29.75 -55.60 -47.43
CA ARG A 300 -30.42 -55.09 -46.21
C ARG A 300 -30.34 -53.55 -46.22
N PRO A 301 -31.22 -52.84 -45.52
CA PRO A 301 -31.09 -51.39 -45.39
C PRO A 301 -29.82 -51.04 -44.61
N CYS A 302 -29.18 -49.92 -44.96
CA CYS A 302 -28.02 -49.40 -44.23
C CYS A 302 -28.33 -49.21 -42.72
N PRO A 303 -27.42 -49.52 -41.79
CA PRO A 303 -27.59 -49.22 -40.36
C PRO A 303 -27.86 -47.74 -40.01
N ASN A 304 -27.59 -46.83 -40.94
CA ASN A 304 -27.91 -45.40 -40.83
C ASN A 304 -29.24 -45.02 -41.55
N ALA A 305 -30.10 -45.97 -41.90
CA ALA A 305 -31.36 -45.70 -42.60
C ALA A 305 -32.31 -44.80 -41.81
N ASP A 306 -32.47 -45.06 -40.50
CA ASP A 306 -33.23 -44.20 -39.58
C ASP A 306 -32.64 -42.77 -39.46
N CYS A 307 -31.36 -42.62 -39.80
CA CYS A 307 -30.63 -41.34 -39.86
C CYS A 307 -30.64 -40.70 -41.26
N GLY A 308 -31.38 -41.27 -42.23
CA GLY A 308 -31.59 -40.70 -43.57
C GLY A 308 -30.78 -41.33 -44.71
N CYS A 309 -30.15 -42.50 -44.54
CA CYS A 309 -29.49 -43.20 -45.65
C CYS A 309 -30.47 -44.14 -46.40
N PRO A 310 -30.88 -43.85 -47.65
CA PRO A 310 -31.91 -44.64 -48.34
C PRO A 310 -31.39 -45.95 -48.96
N GLU A 311 -30.08 -46.19 -48.95
CA GLU A 311 -29.46 -47.30 -49.67
C GLU A 311 -29.67 -48.65 -48.99
N TRP A 312 -30.07 -49.63 -49.81
CA TRP A 312 -30.03 -51.05 -49.50
C TRP A 312 -28.74 -51.62 -50.07
N VAL A 313 -28.03 -52.40 -49.26
CA VAL A 313 -26.64 -52.80 -49.53
C VAL A 313 -26.48 -54.30 -49.26
N PRO A 314 -25.79 -55.06 -50.13
CA PRO A 314 -25.43 -56.44 -49.85
C PRO A 314 -24.66 -56.58 -48.52
N VAL A 315 -25.03 -57.56 -47.70
CA VAL A 315 -24.43 -57.76 -46.37
C VAL A 315 -22.90 -57.84 -46.42
N GLY A 316 -22.33 -58.51 -47.45
CA GLY A 316 -20.88 -58.61 -47.65
C GLY A 316 -20.15 -57.29 -47.98
N LYS A 317 -20.88 -56.22 -48.32
CA LYS A 317 -20.35 -54.87 -48.60
C LYS A 317 -20.83 -53.79 -47.63
N MET A 318 -21.60 -54.17 -46.61
CA MET A 318 -22.24 -53.24 -45.70
C MET A 318 -21.23 -52.31 -44.99
N GLU A 319 -20.10 -52.86 -44.52
CA GLU A 319 -19.07 -52.09 -43.83
C GLU A 319 -18.31 -51.14 -44.79
N GLU A 320 -18.00 -51.59 -46.01
CA GLU A 320 -17.39 -50.76 -47.06
C GLU A 320 -18.28 -49.54 -47.37
N HIS A 321 -19.59 -49.75 -47.59
CA HIS A 321 -20.56 -48.67 -47.77
C HIS A 321 -20.60 -47.74 -46.55
N VAL A 322 -20.75 -48.28 -45.32
CA VAL A 322 -20.88 -47.45 -44.10
C VAL A 322 -19.66 -46.56 -43.88
N GLN A 323 -18.45 -47.02 -44.25
CA GLN A 323 -17.22 -46.26 -44.12
C GLN A 323 -16.96 -45.27 -45.27
N THR A 324 -17.32 -45.60 -46.52
CA THR A 324 -16.83 -44.88 -47.72
C THR A 324 -17.91 -44.24 -48.61
N VAL A 325 -19.15 -44.75 -48.59
CA VAL A 325 -20.24 -44.30 -49.50
C VAL A 325 -21.41 -43.65 -48.75
N CYS A 326 -21.72 -44.15 -47.55
CA CYS A 326 -22.88 -43.74 -46.76
C CYS A 326 -22.91 -42.23 -46.51
N VAL A 327 -23.88 -41.54 -47.14
CA VAL A 327 -24.06 -40.09 -47.07
C VAL A 327 -24.07 -39.59 -45.63
N VAL A 328 -24.79 -40.26 -44.73
CA VAL A 328 -24.86 -39.90 -43.30
C VAL A 328 -23.48 -39.97 -42.62
N THR A 329 -22.66 -40.99 -42.91
CA THR A 329 -21.29 -41.08 -42.36
C THR A 329 -20.39 -40.01 -42.95
N LEU A 330 -20.46 -39.76 -44.27
CA LEU A 330 -19.66 -38.77 -44.97
C LEU A 330 -19.99 -37.33 -44.53
N GLU A 331 -21.28 -37.00 -44.35
CA GLU A 331 -21.71 -35.72 -43.80
C GLU A 331 -21.28 -35.56 -42.34
N ARG A 332 -21.43 -36.60 -41.50
CA ARG A 332 -20.93 -36.58 -40.12
C ARG A 332 -19.40 -36.37 -40.08
N ASN A 333 -18.66 -37.01 -40.97
CA ASN A 333 -17.20 -36.91 -41.04
C ASN A 333 -16.75 -35.53 -41.57
N THR A 334 -17.44 -34.94 -42.55
CA THR A 334 -17.13 -33.58 -43.04
C THR A 334 -17.57 -32.48 -42.06
N LEU A 335 -18.68 -32.67 -41.33
CA LEU A 335 -19.06 -31.83 -40.20
C LEU A 335 -18.04 -31.93 -39.07
N ALA A 336 -17.51 -33.14 -38.78
CA ALA A 336 -16.40 -33.32 -37.86
C ALA A 336 -15.16 -32.58 -38.35
N ALA A 337 -14.69 -32.77 -39.58
CA ALA A 337 -13.52 -32.06 -40.14
C ALA A 337 -13.65 -30.53 -39.99
N ARG A 338 -14.79 -29.96 -40.41
CA ARG A 338 -15.11 -28.52 -40.25
C ARG A 338 -15.15 -28.08 -38.78
N ALA A 339 -15.51 -28.96 -37.85
CA ALA A 339 -15.45 -28.69 -36.41
C ALA A 339 -14.04 -28.81 -35.84
N TRP A 340 -13.20 -29.71 -36.34
CA TRP A 340 -11.78 -29.81 -35.98
C TRP A 340 -11.02 -28.56 -36.45
N GLU A 341 -11.19 -28.13 -37.70
CA GLU A 341 -10.64 -26.86 -38.23
C GLU A 341 -11.02 -25.66 -37.35
N LYS A 342 -12.31 -25.51 -37.03
CA LYS A 342 -12.81 -24.40 -36.20
C LYS A 342 -12.30 -24.46 -34.75
N ASN A 343 -11.93 -25.64 -34.25
CA ASN A 343 -11.36 -25.83 -32.92
C ASN A 343 -9.81 -25.88 -32.90
N ALA A 344 -9.15 -25.89 -34.06
CA ALA A 344 -7.69 -25.90 -34.18
C ALA A 344 -7.07 -24.70 -33.46
N LEU A 345 -5.94 -24.92 -32.79
CA LEU A 345 -5.19 -23.85 -32.14
C LEU A 345 -4.42 -23.04 -33.18
N THR A 346 -4.47 -21.73 -33.06
CA THR A 346 -3.78 -20.77 -33.93
C THR A 346 -3.14 -19.71 -33.04
N PRO A 347 -1.85 -19.38 -33.22
CA PRO A 347 -1.21 -18.33 -32.45
C PRO A 347 -1.79 -16.95 -32.83
N CYS A 348 -2.20 -16.18 -31.82
CA CYS A 348 -2.58 -14.79 -31.99
C CYS A 348 -1.39 -13.96 -32.48
N LYS A 349 -1.54 -13.25 -33.61
CA LYS A 349 -0.45 -12.49 -34.23
C LYS A 349 0.07 -11.33 -33.37
N GLU A 350 -0.68 -10.88 -32.36
CA GLU A 350 -0.32 -9.74 -31.52
C GLU A 350 0.19 -10.10 -30.12
N CYS A 351 -0.10 -11.30 -29.58
CA CYS A 351 0.37 -11.71 -28.25
C CYS A 351 0.98 -13.12 -28.18
N GLY A 352 0.97 -13.90 -29.27
CA GLY A 352 1.52 -15.26 -29.33
C GLY A 352 0.67 -16.34 -28.65
N GLU A 353 -0.43 -15.97 -27.96
CA GLU A 353 -1.31 -16.91 -27.27
C GLU A 353 -1.98 -17.89 -28.24
N GLN A 354 -2.00 -19.18 -27.89
CA GLN A 354 -2.58 -20.24 -28.71
C GLN A 354 -4.10 -20.32 -28.48
N VAL A 355 -4.88 -19.78 -29.42
CA VAL A 355 -6.33 -19.64 -29.31
C VAL A 355 -7.02 -20.49 -30.38
N ARG A 356 -8.16 -21.12 -30.05
CA ARG A 356 -8.96 -21.85 -31.05
C ARG A 356 -9.44 -20.90 -32.15
N LEU A 357 -9.34 -21.27 -33.41
CA LEU A 357 -9.67 -20.41 -34.56
C LEU A 357 -11.05 -19.72 -34.43
N ARG A 358 -12.10 -20.46 -34.06
CA ARG A 358 -13.46 -19.93 -33.76
C ARG A 358 -13.55 -18.85 -32.69
N ALA A 359 -12.57 -18.80 -31.78
CA ALA A 359 -12.51 -17.88 -30.64
C ALA A 359 -11.51 -16.75 -30.85
N LEU A 360 -10.66 -16.84 -31.88
CA LEU A 360 -9.63 -15.85 -32.18
C LEU A 360 -10.18 -14.41 -32.39
N PRO A 361 -11.33 -14.18 -33.08
CA PRO A 361 -11.93 -12.84 -33.16
C PRO A 361 -12.39 -12.30 -31.81
N LYS A 362 -12.99 -13.17 -30.97
CA LYS A 362 -13.42 -12.81 -29.62
C LYS A 362 -12.23 -12.49 -28.71
N HIS A 363 -11.14 -13.25 -28.84
CA HIS A 363 -9.88 -12.98 -28.15
C HIS A 363 -9.32 -11.60 -28.50
N TYR A 364 -9.20 -11.23 -29.79
CA TYR A 364 -8.70 -9.91 -30.20
C TYR A 364 -9.47 -8.75 -29.55
N CYS A 365 -10.79 -8.84 -29.46
CA CYS A 365 -11.64 -7.78 -28.91
C CYS A 365 -11.73 -7.78 -27.36
N GLU A 366 -11.80 -8.94 -26.72
CA GLU A 366 -12.16 -9.04 -25.30
C GLU A 366 -11.00 -9.41 -24.35
N THR A 367 -10.11 -10.34 -24.74
CA THR A 367 -9.13 -10.93 -23.80
C THR A 367 -7.67 -10.67 -24.16
N CYS A 368 -7.33 -10.45 -25.43
CA CYS A 368 -5.97 -10.27 -25.90
C CYS A 368 -5.24 -9.16 -25.16
N VAL A 369 -4.09 -9.47 -24.54
CA VAL A 369 -3.28 -8.50 -23.79
C VAL A 369 -2.69 -7.38 -24.67
N SER A 370 -2.61 -7.59 -25.98
CA SER A 370 -2.11 -6.58 -26.92
C SER A 370 -3.21 -5.65 -27.47
N ARG A 371 -4.49 -5.94 -27.26
CA ARG A 371 -5.61 -5.18 -27.83
C ARG A 371 -5.63 -3.71 -27.42
N ILE A 372 -6.01 -2.82 -28.34
CA ILE A 372 -5.96 -1.37 -28.13
C ILE A 372 -7.25 -0.88 -27.45
N VAL A 373 -7.13 -0.41 -26.21
CA VAL A 373 -8.22 0.15 -25.39
C VAL A 373 -7.99 1.64 -25.08
N PRO A 374 -9.05 2.43 -24.85
CA PRO A 374 -8.91 3.78 -24.29
C PRO A 374 -8.48 3.72 -22.82
N CYS A 375 -7.84 4.79 -22.34
CA CYS A 375 -7.60 5.01 -20.92
C CYS A 375 -8.93 5.07 -20.13
N LYS A 376 -8.92 4.62 -18.87
CA LYS A 376 -10.01 4.75 -17.87
C LYS A 376 -10.52 6.19 -17.78
N ASN A 377 -9.61 7.15 -17.86
CA ASN A 377 -9.89 8.59 -17.80
C ASN A 377 -10.27 9.20 -19.15
N ALA A 378 -10.60 8.42 -20.18
CA ALA A 378 -11.05 8.95 -21.46
C ALA A 378 -12.34 9.78 -21.33
N GLN A 379 -13.26 9.36 -20.45
CA GLN A 379 -14.45 10.14 -20.05
C GLN A 379 -14.12 11.49 -19.39
N HIS A 380 -12.90 11.65 -18.87
CA HIS A 380 -12.38 12.88 -18.25
C HIS A 380 -11.44 13.65 -19.20
N GLY A 381 -11.38 13.28 -20.49
CA GLY A 381 -10.62 13.96 -21.53
C GLY A 381 -9.29 13.31 -21.93
N CYS A 382 -8.89 12.17 -21.35
CA CYS A 382 -7.67 11.49 -21.76
C CYS A 382 -7.82 10.84 -23.15
N LYS A 383 -7.13 11.38 -24.17
CA LYS A 383 -7.18 10.87 -25.55
C LYS A 383 -6.29 9.64 -25.82
N ALA A 384 -5.63 9.10 -24.79
CA ALA A 384 -4.71 7.97 -24.93
C ALA A 384 -5.44 6.67 -25.31
N ARG A 385 -4.95 6.00 -26.35
CA ARG A 385 -5.31 4.64 -26.77
C ARG A 385 -4.07 3.76 -26.65
N LEU A 386 -4.15 2.70 -25.85
CA LEU A 386 -3.01 1.91 -25.40
C LEU A 386 -3.29 0.42 -25.53
N ARG A 387 -2.25 -0.41 -25.67
CA ARG A 387 -2.42 -1.86 -25.55
C ARG A 387 -2.84 -2.19 -24.12
N TRP A 388 -3.73 -3.17 -23.93
CA TRP A 388 -4.26 -3.54 -22.61
C TRP A 388 -3.17 -3.81 -21.58
N ARG A 389 -2.11 -4.53 -21.96
CA ARG A 389 -0.94 -4.80 -21.10
C ARG A 389 -0.23 -3.52 -20.64
N ASP A 390 -0.13 -2.51 -21.50
CA ASP A 390 0.64 -1.28 -21.29
C ASP A 390 -0.21 -0.19 -20.59
N ARG A 391 -1.54 -0.37 -20.56
CA ARG A 391 -2.52 0.52 -19.92
C ARG A 391 -2.20 0.81 -18.44
N HIS A 392 -1.74 -0.19 -17.69
CA HIS A 392 -1.47 -0.03 -16.26
C HIS A 392 -0.33 0.98 -16.01
N VAL A 393 0.71 1.00 -16.85
CA VAL A 393 1.84 1.96 -16.74
C VAL A 393 1.38 3.40 -16.96
N HIS A 394 0.32 3.61 -17.74
CA HIS A 394 -0.29 4.93 -17.96
C HIS A 394 -1.25 5.35 -16.84
N GLU A 395 -1.94 4.38 -16.24
CA GLU A 395 -2.96 4.61 -15.21
C GLU A 395 -2.42 4.52 -13.78
N ASP A 396 -1.20 4.03 -13.58
CA ASP A 396 -0.58 3.92 -12.26
C ASP A 396 -0.23 5.29 -11.68
N PHE A 397 -0.89 5.60 -10.57
CA PHE A 397 -0.69 6.83 -9.79
C PHE A 397 0.60 6.78 -8.96
N LEU A 398 1.13 5.59 -8.65
CA LEU A 398 2.39 5.42 -7.91
C LEU A 398 3.62 5.61 -8.81
N SER A 399 3.48 5.47 -10.13
CA SER A 399 4.53 5.83 -11.09
C SER A 399 4.91 7.33 -11.03
N LEU A 400 3.94 8.19 -10.66
CA LEU A 400 4.08 9.65 -10.54
C LEU A 400 4.89 10.10 -9.31
N ASN A 401 5.42 9.18 -8.50
CA ASN A 401 5.87 9.46 -7.13
C ASN A 401 7.28 10.08 -7.03
N ARG A 402 7.75 10.76 -8.09
CA ARG A 402 8.92 11.64 -8.06
C ARG A 402 8.46 13.07 -8.29
N ASP A 403 8.80 13.95 -7.36
CA ASP A 403 8.45 15.37 -7.49
C ASP A 403 9.46 16.09 -8.39
N ARG A 404 9.03 17.18 -9.04
CA ARG A 404 9.90 17.90 -9.98
C ARG A 404 11.09 18.52 -9.26
N SER A 405 12.20 18.63 -9.98
CA SER A 405 13.37 19.38 -9.54
C SER A 405 13.46 20.72 -10.26
N MET A 406 14.22 21.64 -9.66
CA MET A 406 14.67 22.89 -10.27
C MET A 406 16.13 23.13 -9.86
N LEU A 407 16.84 23.93 -10.66
CA LEU A 407 18.24 24.26 -10.45
C LEU A 407 18.36 25.73 -10.00
N GLU A 408 18.84 25.94 -8.78
CA GLU A 408 19.21 27.25 -8.23
C GLU A 408 20.63 27.61 -8.69
N PHE A 409 20.80 28.85 -9.14
CA PHE A 409 22.10 29.45 -9.43
C PHE A 409 22.46 30.33 -8.23
N THR A 410 23.50 29.94 -7.48
CA THR A 410 23.77 30.53 -6.16
C THR A 410 24.27 31.96 -6.26
N THR A 411 23.74 32.84 -5.40
CA THR A 411 24.04 34.28 -5.39
C THR A 411 25.53 34.58 -5.19
N GLY A 412 26.09 35.48 -6.01
CA GLY A 412 27.45 36.02 -5.83
C GLY A 412 28.61 35.09 -6.22
N GLY A 413 28.53 34.39 -7.36
CA GLY A 413 29.66 33.63 -7.90
C GLY A 413 29.46 33.11 -9.33
N ASN A 414 30.38 32.25 -9.78
CA ASN A 414 30.39 31.64 -11.11
C ASN A 414 29.41 30.46 -11.24
N ALA A 415 28.12 30.72 -11.06
CA ALA A 415 27.06 29.71 -11.27
C ALA A 415 26.84 29.46 -12.77
N TYR A 416 27.24 28.32 -13.32
CA TYR A 416 27.01 28.00 -14.74
C TYR A 416 26.90 26.51 -15.06
N VAL A 417 26.24 26.21 -16.18
CA VAL A 417 26.22 24.88 -16.82
C VAL A 417 27.02 24.96 -18.11
N ALA A 418 28.07 24.14 -18.23
CA ALA A 418 28.92 24.05 -19.41
C ALA A 418 28.25 23.19 -20.49
N VAL A 419 27.70 23.85 -21.51
CA VAL A 419 26.98 23.22 -22.63
C VAL A 419 27.95 22.79 -23.73
N HIS A 420 28.89 23.68 -24.11
CA HIS A 420 30.03 23.37 -24.97
C HIS A 420 31.33 23.81 -24.28
N ALA A 421 32.41 23.05 -24.50
CA ALA A 421 33.74 23.48 -24.11
C ALA A 421 34.26 24.53 -25.11
N GLU A 422 34.19 25.81 -24.75
CA GLU A 422 34.83 26.86 -25.54
C GLU A 422 36.35 26.75 -25.45
N THR A 423 36.99 27.03 -26.59
CA THR A 423 38.41 27.38 -26.68
C THR A 423 38.49 28.70 -27.43
N ALA A 424 39.55 29.49 -27.24
CA ALA A 424 39.65 30.86 -27.73
C ALA A 424 39.54 31.05 -29.28
N ALA A 425 39.46 29.97 -30.05
CA ALA A 425 39.29 29.97 -31.50
C ALA A 425 37.86 29.67 -32.00
N VAL A 426 36.96 29.11 -31.18
CA VAL A 426 35.64 28.62 -31.63
C VAL A 426 34.54 28.98 -30.63
N SER A 427 33.51 29.72 -31.09
CA SER A 427 32.24 29.91 -30.38
C SER A 427 31.12 29.16 -31.11
N TYR A 428 30.24 28.52 -30.37
CA TYR A 428 29.22 27.56 -30.85
C TYR A 428 27.83 28.18 -31.09
N ASP A 429 27.74 29.51 -31.12
CA ASP A 429 26.47 30.26 -31.16
C ASP A 429 25.57 29.86 -32.35
N LEU A 430 24.30 29.62 -32.07
CA LEU A 430 23.33 29.21 -33.10
C LEU A 430 22.89 30.42 -33.92
N ALA A 431 23.22 30.42 -35.21
CA ALA A 431 22.75 31.41 -36.17
C ALA A 431 21.24 31.28 -36.44
N PRO A 432 20.51 32.38 -36.72
CA PRO A 432 19.07 32.35 -36.91
C PRO A 432 18.64 31.67 -38.23
N PRO A 433 17.48 30.96 -38.26
CA PRO A 433 16.41 31.03 -37.26
C PRO A 433 16.60 30.11 -36.05
N TRP A 434 16.22 30.61 -34.87
CA TRP A 434 16.21 29.82 -33.63
C TRP A 434 15.10 30.27 -32.68
N THR A 435 14.77 29.42 -31.71
CA THR A 435 13.89 29.76 -30.58
C THR A 435 14.51 29.26 -29.28
N ALA A 436 14.53 30.09 -28.24
CA ALA A 436 14.94 29.72 -26.90
C ALA A 436 13.79 29.99 -25.91
N GLU A 437 13.32 28.93 -25.24
CA GLU A 437 12.37 29.01 -24.13
C GLU A 437 13.13 28.80 -22.81
N PHE A 438 12.90 29.69 -21.84
CA PHE A 438 13.45 29.61 -20.49
C PHE A 438 12.31 29.67 -19.47
N TYR A 439 12.33 28.77 -18.47
CA TYR A 439 11.37 28.75 -17.37
C TYR A 439 12.09 29.13 -16.07
N VAL A 440 11.96 30.40 -15.68
CA VAL A 440 12.80 31.04 -14.66
C VAL A 440 11.99 31.67 -13.54
N TRP A 441 12.52 31.62 -12.33
CA TRP A 441 12.02 32.33 -11.15
C TRP A 441 13.08 33.32 -10.68
N LEU A 442 12.71 34.60 -10.55
CA LEU A 442 13.53 35.61 -9.88
C LEU A 442 13.06 35.74 -8.42
N VAL A 443 14.01 35.71 -7.49
CA VAL A 443 13.79 35.93 -6.05
C VAL A 443 13.33 37.37 -5.81
N ASP A 444 12.63 37.61 -4.70
CA ASP A 444 12.25 38.97 -4.33
C ASP A 444 13.46 39.86 -4.01
N ALA A 445 13.36 41.16 -4.30
CA ALA A 445 14.32 42.12 -3.79
C ALA A 445 14.22 42.23 -2.26
N ARG A 446 13.05 41.96 -1.66
CA ARG A 446 12.86 41.86 -0.20
C ARG A 446 13.66 40.71 0.41
N ASP A 447 13.44 39.48 -0.07
CA ASP A 447 14.18 38.28 0.31
C ASP A 447 15.70 38.49 0.14
N GLU A 448 16.13 39.02 -1.01
CA GLU A 448 17.54 39.26 -1.30
C GLU A 448 18.17 40.28 -0.34
N VAL A 449 17.48 41.39 -0.04
CA VAL A 449 17.94 42.37 0.96
C VAL A 449 18.09 41.74 2.34
N LEU A 450 17.17 40.87 2.76
CA LEU A 450 17.23 40.17 4.05
C LEU A 450 18.38 39.15 4.10
N ASP A 451 18.55 38.33 3.06
CA ASP A 451 19.68 37.39 2.95
C ASP A 451 21.04 38.11 2.96
N LEU A 452 21.15 39.27 2.29
CA LEU A 452 22.35 40.12 2.30
C LEU A 452 22.65 40.69 3.70
N VAL A 453 21.63 41.11 4.44
CA VAL A 453 21.75 41.60 5.82
C VAL A 453 22.14 40.46 6.78
N ALA A 454 21.52 39.27 6.67
CA ALA A 454 21.87 38.09 7.46
C ALA A 454 23.32 37.63 7.20
N GLN A 455 23.75 37.60 5.94
CA GLN A 455 25.15 37.34 5.55
C GLN A 455 26.10 38.38 6.19
N SER A 456 25.69 39.65 6.27
CA SER A 456 26.48 40.72 6.89
C SER A 456 26.60 40.54 8.41
N MET A 457 25.52 40.14 9.10
CA MET A 457 25.54 39.86 10.54
C MET A 457 26.41 38.65 10.89
N ALA A 458 26.42 37.61 10.05
CA ALA A 458 27.34 36.47 10.21
C ALA A 458 28.82 36.86 10.01
N GLN A 459 29.12 37.80 9.12
CA GLN A 459 30.47 38.38 9.01
C GLN A 459 30.79 39.31 10.20
N MET A 460 29.81 39.98 10.81
CA MET A 460 30.02 40.79 12.01
C MET A 460 30.35 39.91 13.24
N GLU A 461 29.66 38.78 13.40
CA GLU A 461 30.03 37.75 14.39
C GLU A 461 31.47 37.25 14.18
N THR A 462 31.86 37.02 12.92
CA THR A 462 33.24 36.63 12.58
C THR A 462 34.26 37.71 12.98
N ILE A 463 33.91 39.00 12.85
CA ILE A 463 34.74 40.12 13.35
C ILE A 463 34.89 40.03 14.87
N VAL A 464 33.80 39.90 15.63
CA VAL A 464 33.87 39.86 17.11
C VAL A 464 34.74 38.69 17.56
N LEU A 465 34.43 37.47 17.10
CA LEU A 465 35.17 36.26 17.46
C LEU A 465 36.66 36.37 17.12
N SER A 466 37.01 36.76 15.90
CA SER A 466 38.43 36.90 15.53
C SER A 466 39.11 38.12 16.19
N THR A 467 38.40 39.17 16.62
CA THR A 467 39.04 40.21 17.46
C THR A 467 39.39 39.71 18.86
N HIS A 468 38.56 38.84 19.46
CA HIS A 468 38.92 38.12 20.69
C HIS A 468 40.10 37.19 20.48
N GLU A 469 40.18 36.49 19.35
CA GLU A 469 41.35 35.67 19.02
C GLU A 469 42.62 36.52 18.86
N VAL A 470 42.55 37.69 18.20
CA VAL A 470 43.69 38.62 18.11
C VAL A 470 44.12 39.08 19.50
N ALA A 471 43.20 39.39 20.41
CA ALA A 471 43.51 39.75 21.79
C ALA A 471 44.17 38.58 22.55
N LYS A 472 43.62 37.37 22.43
CA LYS A 472 44.14 36.12 23.01
C LYS A 472 45.55 35.82 22.53
N TRP A 473 45.79 35.80 21.22
CA TRP A 473 47.12 35.55 20.63
C TRP A 473 48.13 36.64 20.99
N LYS A 474 47.71 37.90 21.08
CA LYS A 474 48.54 39.02 21.58
C LYS A 474 48.95 38.82 23.04
N ASN A 475 48.05 38.33 23.89
CA ASN A 475 48.35 38.01 25.28
C ASN A 475 49.30 36.80 25.40
N SER A 476 49.04 35.70 24.69
CA SER A 476 49.93 34.54 24.66
C SER A 476 51.33 34.89 24.12
N GLY A 477 51.42 35.74 23.09
CA GLY A 477 52.70 36.26 22.59
C GLY A 477 53.44 37.15 23.61
N ALA A 478 52.70 37.87 24.46
CA ALA A 478 53.27 38.65 25.57
C ALA A 478 53.75 37.74 26.72
N GLU A 479 52.98 36.72 27.09
CA GLU A 479 53.41 35.68 28.04
C GLU A 479 54.67 34.96 27.57
N CYS A 480 54.76 34.59 26.29
CA CYS A 480 55.96 33.97 25.74
C CYS A 480 57.17 34.91 25.84
N LYS A 481 56.99 36.21 25.55
CA LYS A 481 58.01 37.25 25.76
C LYS A 481 58.39 37.45 27.23
N GLN A 482 57.50 37.19 28.18
CA GLN A 482 57.79 37.21 29.62
C GLN A 482 58.54 35.95 30.08
N LYS A 483 58.03 34.75 29.78
CA LYS A 483 58.67 33.46 30.08
C LYS A 483 60.10 33.40 29.49
N LEU A 484 60.32 34.04 28.33
CA LEU A 484 61.65 34.17 27.72
C LEU A 484 62.60 35.10 28.52
N LYS A 485 62.09 36.14 29.20
CA LYS A 485 62.88 36.95 30.14
C LYS A 485 63.22 36.14 31.39
N GLU A 486 62.27 35.38 31.93
CA GLU A 486 62.43 34.54 33.12
C GLU A 486 63.47 33.43 32.90
N LEU A 487 63.42 32.72 31.76
CA LEU A 487 64.46 31.77 31.36
C LEU A 487 65.84 32.43 31.18
N LYS A 488 65.89 33.68 30.69
CA LYS A 488 67.15 34.45 30.56
C LYS A 488 67.69 34.94 31.91
N SER A 489 66.86 35.22 32.90
CA SER A 489 67.31 35.50 34.27
C SER A 489 67.74 34.25 35.02
N LEU A 490 67.03 33.13 34.87
CA LEU A 490 67.44 31.84 35.44
C LEU A 490 68.82 31.42 34.92
N ARG A 491 69.08 31.59 33.61
CA ARG A 491 70.39 31.32 32.99
C ARG A 491 71.53 32.27 33.47
N LYS A 492 71.23 33.33 34.23
CA LYS A 492 72.25 34.19 34.90
C LYS A 492 72.59 33.74 36.32
N ASN A 493 71.69 33.06 37.03
CA ASN A 493 71.98 32.54 38.37
C ASN A 493 72.74 31.21 38.27
N LYS A 494 73.93 31.13 38.85
CA LYS A 494 74.81 29.95 38.72
C LYS A 494 74.36 28.72 39.51
N ASP A 495 73.53 28.90 40.55
CA ASP A 495 73.25 27.84 41.54
C ASP A 495 72.05 26.93 41.22
N SER A 496 71.36 27.12 40.08
CA SER A 496 70.21 26.27 39.73
C SER A 496 70.64 24.92 39.18
N LYS A 497 70.44 23.83 39.96
CA LYS A 497 70.56 22.44 39.51
C LYS A 497 69.45 22.05 38.50
N ARG A 498 69.56 22.53 37.26
CA ARG A 498 68.73 22.10 36.12
C ARG A 498 69.62 21.85 34.91
N THR A 499 69.35 20.81 34.13
CA THR A 499 70.30 20.40 33.08
C THR A 499 70.26 21.35 31.89
N LEU A 500 71.37 21.42 31.14
CA LEU A 500 71.44 22.27 29.94
C LEU A 500 70.44 21.81 28.86
N GLY A 501 70.05 20.53 28.86
CA GLY A 501 69.02 19.97 27.99
C GLY A 501 67.63 20.54 28.28
N ASP A 502 67.21 20.55 29.55
CA ASP A 502 65.89 21.04 29.98
C ASP A 502 65.66 22.52 29.63
N VAL A 503 66.74 23.32 29.64
CA VAL A 503 66.70 24.74 29.27
C VAL A 503 66.66 24.91 27.75
N SER A 504 67.21 23.96 26.99
CA SER A 504 67.19 23.96 25.52
C SER A 504 65.82 23.54 24.97
N THR A 505 65.21 22.49 25.53
CA THR A 505 63.84 22.07 25.17
C THR A 505 62.84 23.16 25.52
N ALA A 506 62.83 23.64 26.77
CA ALA A 506 61.93 24.71 27.19
C ALA A 506 62.10 26.02 26.37
N ALA A 507 63.30 26.30 25.87
CA ALA A 507 63.53 27.44 24.96
C ALA A 507 63.03 27.19 23.53
N LYS A 508 63.05 25.94 23.04
CA LYS A 508 62.48 25.55 21.75
C LYS A 508 60.95 25.55 21.81
N ASP A 509 60.38 24.90 22.81
CA ASP A 509 58.92 24.81 23.00
C ASP A 509 58.29 26.20 23.11
N LEU A 510 59.02 27.15 23.74
CA LEU A 510 58.63 28.55 23.84
C LEU A 510 58.77 29.34 22.53
N ALA A 511 59.69 28.95 21.64
CA ALA A 511 59.81 29.52 20.29
C ALA A 511 58.71 28.98 19.37
N ASP A 512 58.48 27.66 19.37
CA ASP A 512 57.38 27.03 18.63
C ASP A 512 56.01 27.60 19.06
N ALA A 513 55.81 27.83 20.36
CA ALA A 513 54.60 28.50 20.89
C ALA A 513 54.51 29.99 20.54
N PHE A 514 55.64 30.68 20.34
CA PHE A 514 55.66 32.08 19.91
C PHE A 514 55.33 32.23 18.43
N ASP A 515 55.91 31.39 17.57
CA ASP A 515 55.62 31.35 16.14
C ASP A 515 54.15 30.93 15.90
N ALA A 516 53.59 30.02 16.72
CA ALA A 516 52.17 29.71 16.75
C ALA A 516 51.30 30.93 17.12
N ALA A 517 51.75 31.78 18.07
CA ALA A 517 51.03 32.98 18.46
C ALA A 517 51.10 34.10 17.40
N GLU A 518 52.23 34.31 16.72
CA GLU A 518 52.32 35.30 15.63
C GLU A 518 51.57 34.85 14.37
N SER A 519 51.59 33.56 14.03
CA SER A 519 50.80 33.01 12.92
C SER A 519 49.29 33.00 13.21
N GLY A 520 48.87 32.62 14.42
CA GLY A 520 47.48 32.71 14.87
C GLY A 520 46.96 34.16 14.89
N MET A 521 47.78 35.10 15.35
CA MET A 521 47.43 36.53 15.29
C MET A 521 47.25 37.03 13.85
N ALA A 522 48.17 36.68 12.94
CA ALA A 522 48.07 37.07 11.54
C ALA A 522 46.84 36.47 10.83
N ALA A 523 46.50 35.21 11.13
CA ALA A 523 45.31 34.56 10.60
C ALA A 523 44.01 35.24 11.09
N ALA A 524 43.90 35.52 12.38
CA ALA A 524 42.73 36.20 12.95
C ALA A 524 42.61 37.66 12.49
N GLN A 525 43.74 38.39 12.33
CA GLN A 525 43.74 39.72 11.70
C GLN A 525 43.25 39.68 10.25
N HIS A 526 43.71 38.69 9.46
CA HIS A 526 43.25 38.51 8.09
C HIS A 526 41.75 38.21 8.01
N ALA A 527 41.22 37.37 8.92
CA ALA A 527 39.79 37.09 9.01
C ALA A 527 38.95 38.36 9.29
N VAL A 528 39.36 39.20 10.24
CA VAL A 528 38.69 40.49 10.54
C VAL A 528 38.69 41.42 9.33
N VAL A 529 39.82 41.54 8.60
CA VAL A 529 39.93 42.40 7.42
C VAL A 529 39.06 41.90 6.26
N LEU A 530 39.03 40.58 6.03
CA LEU A 530 38.19 39.94 5.01
C LEU A 530 36.69 40.10 5.32
N ALA A 531 36.28 39.86 6.56
CA ALA A 531 34.89 40.00 6.98
C ALA A 531 34.36 41.44 6.87
N ARG A 532 35.20 42.44 7.19
CA ARG A 532 34.89 43.87 6.96
C ARG A 532 34.70 44.19 5.47
N GLY A 533 35.50 43.58 4.60
CA GLY A 533 35.36 43.70 3.14
C GLY A 533 34.00 43.19 2.65
N TRP A 534 33.57 42.01 3.12
CA TRP A 534 32.27 41.43 2.78
C TRP A 534 31.10 42.30 3.24
N ILE A 535 31.10 42.75 4.51
CA ILE A 535 30.05 43.63 5.06
C ILE A 535 29.90 44.91 4.23
N HIS A 536 31.01 45.55 3.84
CA HIS A 536 30.98 46.76 3.01
C HIS A 536 30.26 46.56 1.69
N ILE A 537 30.32 45.36 1.09
CA ILE A 537 29.70 45.05 -0.19
C ILE A 537 28.26 44.59 -0.02
N TYR A 538 28.01 43.70 0.93
CA TYR A 538 26.68 43.14 1.19
C TYR A 538 25.68 44.24 1.57
N ILE A 539 26.05 45.12 2.51
CA ILE A 539 25.20 46.24 2.95
C ILE A 539 25.04 47.30 1.85
N LYS A 540 26.07 47.55 1.06
CA LYS A 540 26.02 48.51 -0.06
C LYS A 540 25.12 48.05 -1.21
N GLU A 541 25.10 46.74 -1.47
CA GLU A 541 24.22 46.15 -2.49
C GLU A 541 22.79 46.00 -1.96
N ALA A 542 22.61 45.59 -0.70
CA ALA A 542 21.30 45.60 -0.04
C ALA A 542 20.68 47.02 -0.03
N PHE A 543 21.48 48.05 0.28
CA PHE A 543 21.03 49.45 0.23
C PHE A 543 20.78 49.97 -1.20
N ARG A 544 21.38 49.37 -2.23
CA ARG A 544 21.03 49.62 -3.64
C ARG A 544 19.68 48.99 -3.98
N LEU A 545 19.52 47.71 -3.67
CA LEU A 545 18.27 46.97 -3.91
C LEU A 545 17.09 47.64 -3.20
N PHE A 546 17.23 47.93 -1.90
CA PHE A 546 16.24 48.62 -1.07
C PHE A 546 15.81 49.98 -1.67
N LYS A 547 16.75 50.80 -2.16
CA LYS A 547 16.44 52.09 -2.80
C LYS A 547 15.66 51.98 -4.11
N ASP A 548 15.80 50.86 -4.81
CA ASP A 548 15.13 50.59 -6.08
C ASP A 548 13.75 49.89 -5.89
N MET A 549 13.31 49.64 -4.65
CA MET A 549 11.98 49.09 -4.32
C MET A 549 10.89 50.19 -4.33
N SER A 550 9.61 49.80 -4.28
CA SER A 550 8.53 50.78 -4.12
C SER A 550 8.52 51.37 -2.71
N ALA A 551 8.10 52.64 -2.58
CA ALA A 551 8.05 53.32 -1.28
C ALA A 551 7.13 52.59 -0.27
N ASP A 552 6.06 51.95 -0.77
CA ASP A 552 5.11 51.19 0.05
C ASP A 552 5.74 49.91 0.62
N ASP A 553 6.72 49.31 -0.06
CA ASP A 553 7.43 48.13 0.43
C ASP A 553 8.48 48.47 1.49
N HIS A 554 9.03 49.69 1.48
CA HIS A 554 10.19 50.08 2.32
C HIS A 554 9.95 49.86 3.80
N ASP A 555 8.76 50.20 4.31
CA ASP A 555 8.42 50.04 5.73
C ASP A 555 8.24 48.58 6.14
N GLY A 556 7.73 47.74 5.23
CA GLY A 556 7.70 46.29 5.43
C GLY A 556 9.11 45.70 5.51
N VAL A 557 10.02 46.12 4.64
CA VAL A 557 11.42 45.66 4.66
C VAL A 557 12.18 46.18 5.89
N ARG A 558 11.93 47.43 6.33
CA ARG A 558 12.50 47.98 7.58
C ARG A 558 12.09 47.15 8.80
N ALA A 559 10.81 46.77 8.89
CA ALA A 559 10.30 45.94 9.98
C ALA A 559 10.89 44.51 9.96
N ASP A 560 11.03 43.89 8.79
CA ASP A 560 11.67 42.58 8.65
C ASP A 560 13.16 42.65 9.05
N ILE A 561 13.91 43.67 8.61
CA ILE A 561 15.34 43.83 8.95
C ILE A 561 15.53 44.00 10.46
N ALA A 562 14.68 44.80 11.12
CA ALA A 562 14.72 44.96 12.58
C ALA A 562 14.38 43.65 13.32
N THR A 563 13.42 42.87 12.79
CA THR A 563 13.03 41.57 13.35
C THR A 563 14.15 40.53 13.18
N LEU A 564 14.76 40.46 12.00
CA LEU A 564 15.91 39.62 11.67
C LEU A 564 17.13 39.97 12.55
N ALA A 565 17.41 41.26 12.75
CA ALA A 565 18.48 41.70 13.64
C ALA A 565 18.23 41.24 15.09
N ALA A 566 17.02 41.43 15.61
CA ALA A 566 16.66 41.00 16.96
C ALA A 566 16.77 39.47 17.12
N GLN A 567 16.35 38.69 16.12
CA GLN A 567 16.51 37.24 16.10
C GLN A 567 17.98 36.81 16.09
N MET A 568 18.78 37.35 15.17
CA MET A 568 20.21 36.98 15.07
C MET A 568 21.03 37.40 16.29
N ILE A 569 20.71 38.53 16.92
CA ILE A 569 21.35 38.96 18.18
C ILE A 569 20.92 38.04 19.34
N ALA A 570 19.66 37.58 19.38
CA ALA A 570 19.22 36.61 20.39
C ALA A 570 19.85 35.21 20.21
N GLU A 571 20.02 34.74 18.98
CA GLU A 571 20.64 33.45 18.67
C GLU A 571 22.16 33.43 18.88
N LYS A 572 22.84 34.56 18.66
CA LYS A 572 24.31 34.62 18.59
C LYS A 572 24.89 35.45 19.73
N PRO A 573 25.42 34.84 20.81
CA PRO A 573 25.91 35.58 21.99
C PRO A 573 27.05 36.55 21.65
N ALA A 574 27.90 36.23 20.67
CA ALA A 574 28.97 37.15 20.23
C ALA A 574 28.45 38.47 19.61
N LEU A 575 27.20 38.52 19.13
CA LEU A 575 26.60 39.78 18.67
C LEU A 575 26.01 40.61 19.83
N GLN A 576 25.82 40.02 21.02
CA GLN A 576 25.36 40.71 22.24
C GLN A 576 26.51 41.46 22.94
N GLU A 577 27.77 41.15 22.59
CA GLU A 577 28.97 41.81 23.09
C GLU A 577 29.31 43.12 22.34
N LEU A 578 28.54 43.46 21.29
CA LEU A 578 28.73 44.69 20.52
C LEU A 578 28.28 45.94 21.29
N PRO A 579 28.91 47.11 21.07
CA PRO A 579 28.41 48.39 21.59
C PRO A 579 26.98 48.65 21.13
N GLU A 580 26.16 49.29 21.98
CA GLU A 580 24.74 49.57 21.67
C GLU A 580 24.57 50.35 20.35
N GLU A 581 25.48 51.27 20.03
CA GLU A 581 25.48 52.01 18.76
C GLU A 581 25.71 51.11 17.53
N GLU A 582 26.60 50.11 17.62
CA GLU A 582 26.85 49.16 16.53
C GLU A 582 25.70 48.15 16.42
N ALA A 583 25.20 47.63 17.54
CA ALA A 583 24.07 46.72 17.59
C ALA A 583 22.78 47.36 17.03
N ALA A 584 22.50 48.62 17.37
CA ALA A 584 21.37 49.38 16.83
C ALA A 584 21.53 49.65 15.31
N ALA A 585 22.77 49.80 14.81
CA ALA A 585 23.02 49.93 13.37
C ALA A 585 22.68 48.65 12.60
N LEU A 586 22.89 47.45 13.18
CA LEU A 586 22.53 46.17 12.52
C LEU A 586 21.03 46.09 12.15
N ALA A 587 20.17 46.68 12.98
CA ALA A 587 18.72 46.72 12.78
C ALA A 587 18.26 47.80 11.77
N ASN A 588 19.16 48.63 11.24
CA ASN A 588 18.83 49.71 10.32
C ASN A 588 19.82 49.79 9.15
N LEU A 589 19.44 49.16 8.02
CA LEU A 589 20.20 49.13 6.77
C LEU A 589 20.67 50.51 6.30
N GLU A 590 19.85 51.56 6.44
CA GLU A 590 20.21 52.91 6.02
C GLU A 590 21.26 53.54 6.94
N ALA A 591 21.23 53.23 8.24
CA ALA A 591 22.22 53.67 9.21
C ALA A 591 23.54 52.89 9.01
N TRP A 592 23.48 51.57 8.88
CA TRP A 592 24.64 50.72 8.64
C TRP A 592 25.35 51.10 7.33
N ALA A 593 24.59 51.28 6.24
CA ALA A 593 25.12 51.74 4.96
C ALA A 593 25.72 53.16 5.04
N ARG A 594 25.15 54.04 5.88
CA ARG A 594 25.75 55.35 6.19
C ARG A 594 27.09 55.18 6.89
N THR A 595 27.18 54.47 8.02
CA THR A 595 28.43 54.24 8.77
C THR A 595 29.55 53.64 7.90
N ILE A 596 29.19 52.67 7.05
CA ILE A 596 30.11 52.03 6.08
C ILE A 596 30.58 53.01 5.00
N THR A 597 29.74 53.95 4.57
CA THR A 597 30.04 54.92 3.51
C THR A 597 30.69 56.21 4.05
N SER A 598 30.41 56.59 5.30
CA SER A 598 30.87 57.82 5.94
C SER A 598 32.27 57.73 6.54
N SER A 599 33.06 56.71 6.16
CA SER A 599 34.51 56.65 6.39
C SER A 599 35.25 57.66 5.49
N ALA A 600 34.90 58.93 5.66
CA ALA A 600 35.59 60.08 5.07
C ALA A 600 36.91 60.28 5.82
N LEU A 601 37.95 59.59 5.33
CA LEU A 601 39.28 59.57 5.92
C LEU A 601 39.81 60.98 6.18
N SER A 602 40.28 61.21 7.42
CA SER A 602 41.08 62.40 7.75
C SER A 602 42.32 62.47 6.86
N ALA A 603 42.91 63.66 6.69
CA ALA A 603 44.10 63.84 5.85
C ALA A 603 45.26 62.90 6.23
N THR A 604 45.41 62.57 7.53
CA THR A 604 46.37 61.58 8.03
C THR A 604 46.04 60.16 7.58
N ALA A 605 44.79 59.71 7.75
CA ALA A 605 44.35 58.38 7.33
C ALA A 605 44.35 58.22 5.78
N LEU A 606 44.19 59.32 5.04
CA LEU A 606 44.31 59.36 3.58
C LEU A 606 45.76 59.15 3.13
N ALA A 607 46.73 59.75 3.83
CA ALA A 607 48.16 59.53 3.60
C ALA A 607 48.59 58.09 3.96
N GLU A 608 48.16 57.57 5.12
CA GLU A 608 48.39 56.16 5.48
C GLU A 608 47.83 55.20 4.43
N LYS A 609 46.62 55.46 3.93
CA LYS A 609 46.00 54.64 2.88
C LYS A 609 46.79 54.68 1.57
N GLN A 610 47.31 55.84 1.17
CA GLN A 610 48.19 55.94 0.01
C GLN A 610 49.49 55.14 0.21
N GLN A 611 50.08 55.19 1.41
CA GLN A 611 51.28 54.42 1.73
C GLN A 611 51.01 52.90 1.70
N ARG A 612 49.89 52.44 2.29
CA ARG A 612 49.44 51.04 2.22
C ARG A 612 49.24 50.58 0.77
N ILE A 613 48.60 51.38 -0.08
CA ILE A 613 48.43 51.07 -1.52
C ILE A 613 49.78 50.96 -2.26
N GLN A 614 50.78 51.77 -1.90
CA GLN A 614 52.13 51.68 -2.47
C GLN A 614 52.85 50.40 -2.04
N ASP A 615 52.84 50.07 -0.74
CA ASP A 615 53.46 48.85 -0.23
C ASP A 615 52.72 47.59 -0.72
N GLN A 616 51.39 47.61 -0.85
CA GLN A 616 50.59 46.53 -1.47
C GLN A 616 51.04 46.26 -2.91
N ARG A 617 51.15 47.29 -3.76
CA ARG A 617 51.63 47.15 -5.15
C ARG A 617 53.05 46.58 -5.23
N LYS A 618 53.93 47.04 -4.34
CA LYS A 618 55.33 46.59 -4.19
C LYS A 618 55.43 45.12 -3.77
N TYR A 619 54.62 44.67 -2.82
CA TYR A 619 54.57 43.26 -2.41
C TYR A 619 53.89 42.37 -3.47
N LEU A 620 52.81 42.81 -4.13
CA LEU A 620 52.17 42.07 -5.23
C LEU A 620 53.15 41.85 -6.39
N LYS A 621 53.92 42.89 -6.77
CA LYS A 621 54.97 42.75 -7.79
C LYS A 621 56.02 41.70 -7.38
N LYS A 622 56.52 41.77 -6.14
CA LYS A 622 57.49 40.80 -5.62
C LYS A 622 56.92 39.38 -5.54
N ARG A 623 55.63 39.22 -5.24
CA ARG A 623 54.94 37.92 -5.28
C ARG A 623 54.94 37.34 -6.69
N ALA A 624 54.58 38.13 -7.69
CA ALA A 624 54.59 37.71 -9.09
C ALA A 624 56.00 37.36 -9.59
N GLU A 625 57.02 38.13 -9.20
CA GLU A 625 58.43 37.84 -9.50
C GLU A 625 58.88 36.49 -8.90
N LEU A 626 58.50 36.19 -7.65
CA LEU A 626 58.82 34.91 -7.00
C LEU A 626 58.00 33.74 -7.55
N GLN A 627 56.73 33.95 -7.91
CA GLN A 627 55.89 32.93 -8.53
C GLN A 627 56.45 32.55 -9.91
N ALA A 628 56.84 33.52 -10.74
CA ALA A 628 57.48 33.24 -12.02
C ALA A 628 58.81 32.49 -11.87
N GLN A 629 59.58 32.73 -10.78
CA GLN A 629 60.79 31.95 -10.47
C GLN A 629 60.49 30.53 -9.99
N LEU A 630 59.33 30.30 -9.35
CA LEU A 630 58.85 28.98 -8.93
C LEU A 630 58.33 28.17 -10.13
N ASP A 631 57.53 28.81 -11.00
CA ASP A 631 56.94 28.21 -12.21
C ASP A 631 58.00 27.89 -13.29
N ALA A 632 59.11 28.62 -13.29
CA ALA A 632 60.26 28.36 -14.16
C ALA A 632 61.18 27.21 -13.70
N LEU A 633 60.91 26.57 -12.54
CA LEU A 633 61.66 25.39 -12.10
C LEU A 633 61.24 24.15 -12.90
N GLY A 634 62.21 23.54 -13.58
CA GLY A 634 62.01 22.31 -14.35
C GLY A 634 61.78 21.05 -13.49
N ALA A 635 62.07 19.89 -14.10
CA ALA A 635 61.82 18.57 -13.52
C ALA A 635 62.38 18.40 -12.08
N PRO A 636 61.71 17.60 -11.23
CA PRO A 636 62.11 17.42 -9.83
C PRO A 636 63.54 16.86 -9.73
N SER A 637 64.31 17.48 -8.84
CA SER A 637 65.72 17.22 -8.56
C SER A 637 66.01 17.78 -7.18
N ALA A 638 66.93 17.19 -6.42
CA ALA A 638 67.20 17.61 -5.04
C ALA A 638 67.56 19.11 -4.90
N GLU A 639 68.14 19.72 -5.94
CA GLU A 639 68.42 21.15 -5.98
C GLU A 639 67.19 21.99 -6.38
N ASN A 640 66.43 21.56 -7.40
CA ASN A 640 65.15 22.20 -7.77
C ASN A 640 64.14 22.14 -6.61
N ASP A 641 64.08 21.04 -5.85
CA ASP A 641 63.21 20.88 -4.68
C ASP A 641 63.66 21.77 -3.51
N ARG A 642 64.96 22.00 -3.37
CA ARG A 642 65.53 22.95 -2.39
C ARG A 642 65.22 24.40 -2.77
N LEU A 643 65.22 24.73 -4.06
CA LEU A 643 64.82 26.05 -4.59
C LEU A 643 63.31 26.26 -4.50
N ARG A 644 62.51 25.26 -4.86
CA ARG A 644 61.04 25.21 -4.70
C ARG A 644 60.65 25.52 -3.25
N ARG A 645 61.18 24.74 -2.29
CA ARG A 645 61.04 24.99 -0.83
C ARG A 645 61.63 26.31 -0.34
N ARG A 646 62.42 27.04 -1.14
CA ARG A 646 62.91 28.38 -0.80
C ARG A 646 61.95 29.45 -1.33
N TYR A 647 61.53 29.36 -2.59
CA TYR A 647 60.57 30.29 -3.17
C TYR A 647 59.21 30.19 -2.49
N GLU A 648 58.70 28.99 -2.19
CA GLU A 648 57.47 28.78 -1.41
C GLU A 648 57.51 29.52 -0.05
N ARG A 649 58.65 29.46 0.66
CA ARG A 649 58.84 30.17 1.93
C ARG A 649 59.00 31.68 1.79
N GLU A 650 59.58 32.18 0.69
CA GLU A 650 59.66 33.63 0.45
C GLU A 650 58.32 34.18 -0.05
N ILE A 651 57.54 33.42 -0.83
CA ILE A 651 56.16 33.73 -1.20
C ILE A 651 55.30 33.81 0.06
N ALA A 652 55.35 32.81 0.95
CA ALA A 652 54.61 32.84 2.23
C ALA A 652 54.93 34.09 3.08
N LYS A 653 56.20 34.53 3.13
CA LYS A 653 56.59 35.79 3.81
C LYS A 653 56.12 37.05 3.12
N VAL A 654 55.96 37.03 1.79
CA VAL A 654 55.38 38.15 1.03
C VAL A 654 53.87 38.19 1.20
N ASP A 655 53.21 37.04 1.23
CA ASP A 655 51.76 36.90 1.43
C ASP A 655 51.35 37.29 2.86
N GLN A 656 52.14 36.90 3.87
CA GLN A 656 51.99 37.41 5.25
C GLN A 656 52.11 38.94 5.33
N LYS A 657 52.94 39.56 4.47
CA LYS A 657 53.09 41.04 4.42
C LYS A 657 52.02 41.71 3.58
N LEU A 658 51.47 41.03 2.57
CA LEU A 658 50.29 41.49 1.84
C LEU A 658 49.06 41.52 2.76
N ALA A 659 48.84 40.47 3.56
CA ALA A 659 47.71 40.36 4.49
C ALA A 659 47.68 41.47 5.56
N LEU A 660 48.83 42.09 5.86
CA LEU A 660 48.96 43.22 6.80
C LEU A 660 48.79 44.62 6.17
N VAL A 661 48.76 44.70 4.83
CA VAL A 661 48.90 45.95 4.07
C VAL A 661 47.77 46.15 3.04
N SER A 662 47.13 45.07 2.60
CA SER A 662 45.96 45.12 1.74
C SER A 662 44.70 45.46 2.56
N ASP A 663 44.19 46.68 2.39
CA ASP A 663 42.77 46.98 2.61
C ASP A 663 41.98 46.12 1.60
N ASN A 664 41.64 44.88 1.99
CA ASN A 664 41.20 43.84 1.07
C ASN A 664 39.93 44.21 0.29
N THR A 665 40.13 44.55 -0.98
CA THR A 665 39.15 44.34 -2.06
C THR A 665 39.73 43.29 -3.02
N PRO A 666 39.67 41.98 -2.66
CA PRO A 666 39.91 40.89 -3.60
C PRO A 666 39.06 41.05 -4.87
N THR A 667 39.44 40.36 -5.94
CA THR A 667 38.67 40.37 -7.20
C THR A 667 37.23 39.90 -7.03
N GLU A 668 36.99 39.02 -6.05
CA GLU A 668 35.69 38.58 -5.52
C GLU A 668 34.74 39.76 -5.16
N LEU A 669 35.28 40.93 -4.81
CA LEU A 669 34.52 42.12 -4.44
C LEU A 669 34.22 43.06 -5.63
N LEU A 670 34.54 42.67 -6.86
CA LEU A 670 33.88 43.21 -8.05
C LEU A 670 32.61 42.43 -8.41
N GLU A 671 32.41 41.23 -7.83
CA GLU A 671 31.44 40.23 -8.30
C GLU A 671 30.00 40.44 -7.84
N ARG A 672 29.69 41.50 -7.08
CA ARG A 672 28.30 41.87 -6.72
C ARG A 672 27.76 43.09 -7.48
N ARG A 673 28.46 43.57 -8.50
CA ARG A 673 27.92 44.50 -9.52
C ARG A 673 27.43 43.73 -10.75
N GLY A 674 26.55 42.76 -10.51
CA GLY A 674 26.16 41.73 -11.48
C GLY A 674 25.07 42.15 -12.46
N ARG A 675 25.18 41.64 -13.69
CA ARG A 675 24.06 41.49 -14.64
C ARG A 675 23.58 40.05 -14.50
N HIS A 676 22.27 39.78 -14.50
CA HIS A 676 21.79 38.40 -14.35
C HIS A 676 21.89 37.66 -15.70
N ILE A 677 23.06 37.16 -16.11
CA ILE A 677 23.26 36.52 -17.43
C ILE A 677 22.77 35.07 -17.42
N ILE A 678 21.72 34.77 -18.19
CA ILE A 678 21.10 33.43 -18.28
C ILE A 678 21.76 32.52 -19.31
N ALA A 679 22.40 33.09 -20.33
CA ALA A 679 23.16 32.35 -21.34
C ALA A 679 24.31 33.20 -21.88
N SER A 680 25.48 32.59 -22.09
CA SER A 680 26.68 33.28 -22.60
C SER A 680 27.56 32.43 -23.51
N SER A 681 28.42 33.12 -24.27
CA SER A 681 29.49 32.61 -25.13
C SER A 681 30.59 33.67 -25.25
N ALA A 682 31.71 33.34 -25.90
CA ALA A 682 32.78 34.28 -26.21
C ALA A 682 32.35 35.50 -27.07
N LYS A 683 31.17 35.46 -27.71
CA LYS A 683 30.66 36.54 -28.61
C LYS A 683 29.40 37.23 -28.09
N ASN A 684 28.45 36.49 -27.54
CA ASN A 684 27.12 36.98 -27.24
C ASN A 684 26.68 36.58 -25.83
N ALA A 685 25.83 37.38 -25.20
CA ALA A 685 25.23 37.04 -23.90
C ALA A 685 23.79 37.56 -23.80
N ILE A 686 22.96 36.87 -23.03
CA ILE A 686 21.58 37.26 -22.71
C ILE A 686 21.50 37.49 -21.20
N SER A 687 21.11 38.69 -20.78
CA SER A 687 20.78 38.97 -19.37
C SER A 687 19.30 39.21 -19.19
N LEU A 688 18.77 38.75 -18.06
CA LEU A 688 17.37 38.90 -17.67
C LEU A 688 17.09 40.16 -16.85
N VAL A 689 18.11 40.67 -16.17
CA VAL A 689 18.08 41.90 -15.38
C VAL A 689 19.41 42.64 -15.61
N ALA A 690 19.35 43.71 -16.40
CA ALA A 690 20.45 44.63 -16.63
C ALA A 690 19.95 46.07 -16.90
N GLY A 691 20.86 47.03 -16.76
CA GLY A 691 20.64 48.46 -17.03
C GLY A 691 19.61 49.13 -16.11
N ASP A 692 19.49 50.46 -16.23
CA ASP A 692 18.68 51.32 -15.35
C ASP A 692 17.18 50.92 -15.31
N ARG A 693 16.71 50.25 -16.37
CA ARG A 693 15.32 49.77 -16.50
C ARG A 693 15.08 48.33 -16.03
N ARG A 694 16.08 47.66 -15.42
CA ARG A 694 16.00 46.28 -14.88
C ARG A 694 15.33 45.28 -15.86
N GLY A 695 15.70 45.37 -17.13
CA GLY A 695 15.06 44.61 -18.22
C GLY A 695 15.90 43.44 -18.73
N VAL A 696 15.33 42.71 -19.69
CA VAL A 696 16.03 41.70 -20.51
C VAL A 696 16.87 42.41 -21.60
N TYR A 697 18.15 42.07 -21.71
CA TYR A 697 19.11 42.63 -22.67
C TYR A 697 19.86 41.54 -23.42
N PHE A 698 20.15 41.82 -24.69
CA PHE A 698 21.09 41.05 -25.50
C PHE A 698 22.39 41.84 -25.67
N PHE A 699 23.54 41.23 -25.37
CA PHE A 699 24.86 41.83 -25.48
C PHE A 699 25.64 41.19 -26.61
N ARG A 700 26.25 42.02 -27.46
CA ARG A 700 27.18 41.56 -28.50
C ARG A 700 28.57 42.11 -28.22
N SER A 701 29.49 41.21 -27.89
CA SER A 701 30.92 41.50 -27.79
C SER A 701 31.47 41.71 -29.20
N SER A 702 31.87 42.94 -29.51
CA SER A 702 32.63 43.23 -30.72
C SER A 702 34.08 43.48 -30.37
N LEU A 703 34.98 42.78 -31.06
CA LEU A 703 36.42 43.02 -31.02
C LEU A 703 36.80 44.42 -31.55
N ALA A 704 35.85 45.20 -32.09
CA ALA A 704 36.04 46.57 -32.55
C ALA A 704 35.10 47.56 -31.82
N LYS A 705 35.65 48.30 -30.85
CA LYS A 705 35.05 49.49 -30.19
C LYS A 705 33.66 49.27 -29.56
N GLY A 706 33.66 48.57 -28.42
CA GLY A 706 32.60 48.60 -27.43
C GLY A 706 31.54 47.51 -27.59
N ALA A 707 31.12 46.92 -26.46
CA ALA A 707 29.99 46.00 -26.44
C ALA A 707 28.71 46.75 -26.81
N ARG A 708 27.93 46.21 -27.75
CA ARG A 708 26.60 46.76 -28.07
C ARG A 708 25.54 46.06 -27.24
N GLU A 709 24.83 46.84 -26.45
CA GLU A 709 23.78 46.38 -25.55
C GLU A 709 22.42 46.70 -26.17
N VAL A 710 21.58 45.69 -26.38
CA VAL A 710 20.26 45.83 -27.00
C VAL A 710 19.20 45.50 -25.96
N SER A 711 18.51 46.53 -25.47
CA SER A 711 17.35 46.35 -24.61
C SER A 711 16.19 45.71 -25.38
N LEU A 712 15.58 44.70 -24.77
CA LEU A 712 14.37 44.05 -25.28
C LEU A 712 13.09 44.63 -24.64
N ASP A 713 13.18 45.77 -23.93
CA ASP A 713 12.07 46.51 -23.28
C ASP A 713 11.06 45.62 -22.51
N THR A 714 11.56 44.52 -21.95
CA THR A 714 10.76 43.53 -21.22
C THR A 714 11.35 43.43 -19.81
N VAL A 715 10.54 43.67 -18.79
CA VAL A 715 10.91 43.49 -17.37
C VAL A 715 10.32 42.16 -16.89
N LEU A 716 11.10 41.36 -16.17
CA LEU A 716 10.60 40.14 -15.55
C LEU A 716 10.02 40.43 -14.16
N PRO A 717 8.82 39.92 -13.84
CA PRO A 717 8.24 40.01 -12.50
C PRO A 717 8.87 38.97 -11.55
N HIS A 718 9.20 39.41 -10.34
CA HIS A 718 9.76 38.59 -9.26
C HIS A 718 8.67 37.71 -8.61
N ASN A 719 9.09 36.73 -7.82
CA ASN A 719 8.23 35.83 -7.04
C ASN A 719 7.09 35.14 -7.83
N ARG A 720 7.36 34.81 -9.10
CA ARG A 720 6.59 33.84 -9.89
C ARG A 720 7.42 33.22 -11.00
N TRP A 721 6.97 32.06 -11.50
CA TRP A 721 7.52 31.46 -12.72
C TRP A 721 7.24 32.34 -13.92
N ASN A 722 8.28 32.52 -14.74
CA ASN A 722 8.21 33.22 -16.02
C ASN A 722 8.64 32.27 -17.14
N HIS A 723 7.76 32.09 -18.12
CA HIS A 723 8.07 31.50 -19.42
C HIS A 723 8.51 32.64 -20.34
N LEU A 724 9.82 32.81 -20.48
CA LEU A 724 10.42 33.76 -21.42
C LEU A 724 10.78 33.02 -22.71
N VAL A 725 10.26 33.50 -23.84
CA VAL A 725 10.59 32.95 -25.16
C VAL A 725 11.19 34.02 -26.05
N LEU A 726 12.36 33.70 -26.61
CA LEU A 726 13.07 34.50 -27.60
C LEU A 726 13.05 33.74 -28.93
N CYS A 727 12.28 34.20 -29.92
CA CYS A 727 12.27 33.65 -31.27
C CYS A 727 13.00 34.60 -32.22
N ALA A 728 14.17 34.18 -32.72
CA ALA A 728 14.93 34.96 -33.69
C ALA A 728 14.70 34.47 -35.12
N SER A 729 14.27 35.40 -35.97
CA SER A 729 14.33 35.27 -37.42
C SER A 729 15.67 35.78 -37.96
N ARG A 730 15.88 35.70 -39.28
CA ARG A 730 17.06 36.28 -39.95
C ARG A 730 17.12 37.81 -39.94
N LYS A 731 16.11 38.52 -39.40
CA LYS A 731 16.01 40.00 -39.44
C LYS A 731 15.55 40.65 -38.14
N GLU A 732 15.00 39.90 -37.20
CA GLU A 732 14.44 40.40 -35.94
C GLU A 732 14.27 39.28 -34.91
N VAL A 733 14.34 39.64 -33.63
CA VAL A 733 13.94 38.80 -32.50
C VAL A 733 12.59 39.26 -31.94
N THR A 734 11.69 38.30 -31.72
CA THR A 734 10.39 38.51 -31.06
C THR A 734 10.45 37.91 -29.65
N VAL A 735 9.91 38.65 -28.68
CA VAL A 735 9.99 38.33 -27.26
C VAL A 735 8.59 38.09 -26.72
N TYR A 736 8.36 36.89 -26.19
CA TYR A 736 7.15 36.54 -25.48
C TYR A 736 7.46 36.32 -24.00
N LEU A 737 6.58 36.78 -23.12
CA LEU A 737 6.61 36.54 -21.69
C LEU A 737 5.24 36.05 -21.26
N ASN A 738 5.17 34.83 -20.71
CA ASN A 738 3.95 34.17 -20.25
C ASN A 738 2.86 34.18 -21.34
N ASP A 739 3.19 33.59 -22.50
CA ASP A 739 2.38 33.51 -23.72
C ASP A 739 1.94 34.85 -24.38
N GLN A 740 2.36 35.99 -23.83
CA GLN A 740 2.07 37.33 -24.37
C GLN A 740 3.29 37.91 -25.10
N LEU A 741 3.10 38.44 -26.31
CA LEU A 741 4.12 39.22 -27.02
C LEU A 741 4.42 40.50 -26.21
N LYS A 742 5.70 40.80 -26.01
CA LYS A 742 6.17 42.01 -25.30
C LYS A 742 6.97 42.95 -26.20
N ALA A 743 7.88 42.42 -27.02
CA ALA A 743 8.74 43.23 -27.87
C ALA A 743 9.07 42.54 -29.20
N ILE A 744 9.37 43.36 -30.21
CA ILE A 744 10.01 42.95 -31.47
C ILE A 744 11.19 43.89 -31.70
N LYS A 745 12.38 43.34 -31.95
CA LYS A 745 13.62 44.11 -32.15
C LYS A 745 14.32 43.67 -33.43
N ARG A 746 14.52 44.60 -34.36
CA ARG A 746 15.21 44.35 -35.64
C ARG A 746 16.71 44.21 -35.43
N GLY A 747 17.32 43.25 -36.10
CA GLY A 747 18.72 42.88 -35.98
C GLY A 747 18.96 41.39 -36.25
N VAL A 748 20.23 41.01 -36.42
CA VAL A 748 20.65 39.60 -36.52
C VAL A 748 21.20 39.19 -35.16
N PHE A 749 20.48 38.29 -34.48
CA PHE A 749 20.80 37.80 -33.14
C PHE A 749 21.22 36.32 -33.24
N GLU A 750 22.33 35.96 -32.60
CA GLU A 750 22.88 34.60 -32.52
C GLU A 750 22.68 34.10 -31.10
N LEU A 751 22.15 32.90 -30.89
CA LEU A 751 21.88 32.40 -29.55
C LEU A 751 23.21 31.94 -28.89
N PRO A 752 23.60 32.49 -27.72
CA PRO A 752 24.76 31.99 -26.99
C PRO A 752 24.52 30.53 -26.59
N PHE A 753 25.43 29.63 -26.95
CA PHE A 753 25.23 28.18 -26.83
C PHE A 753 26.41 27.45 -26.14
N ALA A 754 27.25 28.20 -25.45
CA ALA A 754 28.39 27.66 -24.68
C ALA A 754 28.04 27.42 -23.20
N TYR A 755 27.35 28.37 -22.56
CA TYR A 755 27.01 28.31 -21.14
C TYR A 755 25.56 28.73 -20.89
N LEU A 756 24.87 28.02 -19.98
CA LEU A 756 23.76 28.60 -19.21
C LEU A 756 24.38 29.23 -17.96
N GLY A 757 24.03 30.47 -17.62
CA GLY A 757 24.83 31.30 -16.71
C GLY A 757 26.05 31.90 -17.40
N THR A 758 27.12 32.18 -16.64
CA THR A 758 28.43 32.56 -17.17
C THR A 758 29.60 32.16 -16.25
N THR A 759 30.78 32.00 -16.85
CA THR A 759 32.09 31.85 -16.21
C THR A 759 32.72 33.18 -15.78
N SER A 760 32.06 34.32 -16.09
CA SER A 760 32.50 35.66 -15.71
C SER A 760 32.05 35.98 -14.29
N ALA A 761 33.03 36.14 -13.41
CA ALA A 761 32.87 36.30 -11.97
C ALA A 761 31.89 37.43 -11.60
N GLY A 762 30.80 37.07 -10.91
CA GLY A 762 29.70 37.97 -10.55
C GLY A 762 28.69 38.33 -11.66
N GLY A 763 28.90 37.88 -12.89
CA GLY A 763 28.04 38.18 -14.04
C GLY A 763 26.91 37.19 -14.26
N SER A 764 26.68 36.20 -13.39
CA SER A 764 25.76 35.10 -13.68
C SER A 764 24.31 35.35 -13.27
N PHE A 765 23.40 34.56 -13.82
CA PHE A 765 22.01 34.48 -13.38
C PHE A 765 21.93 34.11 -11.90
N GLN A 766 20.98 34.73 -11.20
CA GLN A 766 20.67 34.47 -9.80
C GLN A 766 19.16 34.23 -9.72
N GLY A 767 18.76 33.11 -9.11
CA GLY A 767 17.39 32.59 -9.15
C GLY A 767 17.33 31.12 -9.57
N PHE A 768 16.13 30.65 -9.94
CA PHE A 768 15.87 29.22 -10.21
C PHE A 768 15.47 28.99 -11.67
N ILE A 769 15.93 27.87 -12.25
CA ILE A 769 15.54 27.40 -13.57
C ILE A 769 14.81 26.04 -13.43
N HIS A 770 13.64 25.91 -14.05
CA HIS A 770 12.86 24.67 -14.05
C HIS A 770 12.95 23.87 -15.36
N GLU A 771 13.20 24.55 -16.49
CA GLU A 771 13.29 23.95 -17.82
C GLU A 771 13.92 24.93 -18.82
N VAL A 772 14.66 24.44 -19.81
CA VAL A 772 15.21 25.22 -20.94
C VAL A 772 15.09 24.42 -22.24
N ARG A 773 14.59 25.05 -23.31
CA ARG A 773 14.36 24.41 -24.63
C ARG A 773 14.92 25.28 -25.74
N TYR A 774 15.92 24.80 -26.47
CA TYR A 774 16.46 25.50 -27.64
C TYR A 774 16.04 24.78 -28.93
N TRP A 775 15.72 25.54 -29.98
CA TRP A 775 15.24 25.04 -31.27
C TRP A 775 15.98 25.70 -32.43
N LYS A 776 16.25 24.95 -33.51
CA LYS A 776 16.87 25.40 -34.77
C LYS A 776 15.84 25.98 -35.77
N GLU A 777 14.73 26.50 -35.25
CA GLU A 777 13.63 27.09 -36.00
C GLU A 777 13.02 28.27 -35.22
N CYS A 778 12.37 29.20 -35.92
CA CYS A 778 11.63 30.31 -35.32
C CYS A 778 10.16 29.89 -35.18
N ARG A 779 9.72 29.56 -33.95
CA ARG A 779 8.40 28.94 -33.70
C ARG A 779 7.27 29.97 -33.68
N ALA A 780 6.16 29.62 -34.32
CA ALA A 780 4.93 30.44 -34.30
C ALA A 780 4.25 30.40 -32.92
N LYS A 781 3.56 31.47 -32.54
CA LYS A 781 2.87 31.61 -31.25
C LYS A 781 1.98 30.41 -30.91
N ASP A 782 1.15 29.96 -31.84
CA ASP A 782 0.23 28.84 -31.62
C ASP A 782 0.97 27.51 -31.41
N ALA A 783 2.19 27.35 -31.94
CA ALA A 783 3.03 26.19 -31.67
C ALA A 783 3.65 26.26 -30.26
N LEU A 784 4.07 27.46 -29.83
CA LEU A 784 4.58 27.71 -28.48
C LEU A 784 3.50 27.47 -27.42
N GLN A 785 2.33 28.08 -27.54
CA GLN A 785 1.22 27.93 -26.57
C GLN A 785 0.79 26.45 -26.40
N ARG A 786 0.87 25.64 -27.47
CA ARG A 786 0.60 24.19 -27.40
C ARG A 786 1.70 23.40 -26.70
N THR A 787 2.95 23.86 -26.68
CA THR A 787 4.06 23.19 -25.97
C THR A 787 4.41 23.80 -24.62
N ALA A 788 4.03 25.04 -24.32
CA ALA A 788 4.47 25.81 -23.15
C ALA A 788 4.24 25.10 -21.81
N HIS A 789 3.07 24.47 -21.63
CA HIS A 789 2.69 23.79 -20.38
C HIS A 789 2.62 22.26 -20.53
N ASN A 790 3.26 21.70 -21.56
CA ASN A 790 3.22 20.27 -21.91
C ASN A 790 4.63 19.66 -22.01
N ILE A 791 4.71 18.36 -21.72
CA ILE A 791 5.93 17.56 -21.86
C ILE A 791 6.27 17.38 -23.35
N LEU A 792 7.52 17.65 -23.74
CA LEU A 792 7.98 17.37 -25.10
C LEU A 792 8.28 15.86 -25.30
N HIS A 793 7.54 15.22 -26.21
CA HIS A 793 7.86 13.87 -26.67
C HIS A 793 9.06 13.86 -27.62
N VAL A 794 10.24 13.63 -27.05
CA VAL A 794 11.51 13.42 -27.79
C VAL A 794 11.34 12.25 -28.79
N GLY A 795 11.87 12.41 -30.00
CA GLY A 795 11.73 11.44 -31.10
C GLY A 795 10.44 11.58 -31.94
N SER A 796 9.49 12.42 -31.53
CA SER A 796 8.34 12.78 -32.39
C SER A 796 8.79 13.54 -33.64
N SER A 797 8.13 13.29 -34.78
CA SER A 797 8.42 13.98 -36.05
C SER A 797 8.23 15.50 -35.97
N ALA A 798 7.36 15.98 -35.07
CA ALA A 798 7.12 17.40 -34.80
C ALA A 798 8.26 18.08 -34.02
N ASN A 799 9.20 17.32 -33.43
CA ASN A 799 10.25 17.83 -32.55
C ASN A 799 11.67 17.71 -33.17
N LYS A 800 11.77 17.44 -34.48
CA LYS A 800 13.07 17.28 -35.19
C LYS A 800 13.97 18.52 -35.18
N ALA A 801 13.42 19.70 -34.93
CA ALA A 801 14.17 20.96 -34.87
C ALA A 801 14.72 21.29 -33.46
N LEU A 802 14.49 20.42 -32.46
CA LEU A 802 15.01 20.60 -31.11
C LEU A 802 16.56 20.57 -31.13
N ALA A 803 17.18 21.56 -30.47
CA ALA A 803 18.62 21.82 -30.51
C ALA A 803 19.33 21.49 -29.19
N ALA A 804 18.60 21.60 -28.08
CA ALA A 804 18.94 21.12 -26.74
C ALA A 804 17.66 21.19 -25.88
N TYR A 805 17.54 20.30 -24.88
CA TYR A 805 16.38 20.26 -23.99
C TYR A 805 16.77 19.80 -22.58
N TRP A 806 16.78 20.72 -21.63
CA TRP A 806 17.13 20.45 -20.24
C TRP A 806 15.89 20.58 -19.36
N THR A 807 15.49 19.47 -18.75
CA THR A 807 14.33 19.41 -17.83
C THR A 807 14.73 19.37 -16.36
N PHE A 808 16.03 19.35 -16.06
CA PHE A 808 16.59 19.31 -14.70
C PHE A 808 15.90 18.25 -13.83
N GLU A 809 15.76 17.03 -14.35
CA GLU A 809 15.06 15.93 -13.68
C GLU A 809 16.00 15.15 -12.74
N GLU A 810 17.31 15.29 -12.90
CA GLU A 810 18.35 14.56 -12.18
C GLU A 810 18.17 14.70 -10.66
N GLY A 811 17.86 15.91 -10.19
CA GLY A 811 17.49 16.22 -8.81
C GLY A 811 18.66 16.20 -7.81
N ALA A 812 19.83 15.74 -8.24
CA ALA A 812 21.08 15.74 -7.48
C ALA A 812 22.29 15.54 -8.42
N GLY A 813 23.48 15.93 -7.95
CA GLY A 813 24.76 15.72 -8.65
C GLY A 813 25.33 16.98 -9.30
N ALA A 814 26.44 16.83 -10.02
CA ALA A 814 27.17 17.92 -10.70
C ALA A 814 27.05 17.88 -12.24
N PHE A 815 26.05 17.16 -12.75
CA PHE A 815 25.85 16.92 -14.18
C PHE A 815 24.36 16.96 -14.55
N ILE A 816 24.08 17.36 -15.79
CA ILE A 816 22.74 17.55 -16.35
C ILE A 816 22.73 16.97 -17.77
N ASP A 817 21.73 16.17 -18.11
CA ASP A 817 21.60 15.53 -19.42
C ASP A 817 20.75 16.36 -20.39
N ASP A 818 21.18 16.45 -21.65
CA ASP A 818 20.33 16.91 -22.74
C ASP A 818 19.32 15.82 -23.11
N MET A 819 18.05 16.05 -22.77
CA MET A 819 16.95 15.14 -23.07
C MET A 819 16.67 15.02 -24.58
N SER A 820 17.18 15.92 -25.42
CA SER A 820 17.10 15.79 -26.88
C SER A 820 18.14 14.83 -27.47
N LEU A 821 19.13 14.38 -26.66
CA LEU A 821 20.23 13.47 -27.04
C LEU A 821 21.08 13.99 -28.21
N THR A 822 21.19 15.31 -28.35
CA THR A 822 22.02 15.98 -29.37
C THR A 822 23.36 16.45 -28.83
N LEU A 823 23.45 16.68 -27.51
CA LEU A 823 24.65 17.15 -26.81
C LEU A 823 25.16 16.11 -25.80
N PRO A 824 26.46 16.13 -25.46
CA PRO A 824 26.97 15.37 -24.32
C PRO A 824 26.42 15.94 -23.00
N ARG A 825 26.46 15.10 -21.95
CA ARG A 825 26.17 15.47 -20.56
C ARG A 825 26.94 16.73 -20.14
N SER A 826 26.21 17.76 -19.75
CA SER A 826 26.76 19.06 -19.33
C SER A 826 27.17 19.03 -17.85
N ALA A 827 28.25 19.72 -17.49
CA ALA A 827 28.69 19.86 -16.09
C ALA A 827 28.15 21.16 -15.47
N SER A 828 27.76 21.11 -14.19
CA SER A 828 27.14 22.23 -13.47
C SER A 828 28.00 22.70 -12.30
N TYR A 829 28.34 23.98 -12.26
CA TYR A 829 29.23 24.61 -11.28
C TYR A 829 28.49 25.68 -10.48
N HIS A 830 28.69 25.72 -9.16
CA HIS A 830 28.04 26.66 -8.24
C HIS A 830 26.50 26.75 -8.40
N THR A 831 25.87 25.59 -8.59
CA THR A 831 24.41 25.41 -8.67
C THR A 831 23.92 24.44 -7.61
N ARG A 832 22.71 24.65 -7.08
CA ARG A 832 22.09 23.80 -6.06
C ARG A 832 20.77 23.22 -6.56
N TRP A 833 20.52 21.95 -6.22
CA TRP A 833 19.28 21.27 -6.55
C TRP A 833 18.19 21.52 -5.50
N TRP A 834 16.97 21.77 -5.98
CA TRP A 834 15.76 21.88 -5.17
C TRP A 834 14.68 20.95 -5.72
N LEU A 835 13.81 20.44 -4.85
CA LEU A 835 12.76 19.47 -5.17
C LEU A 835 11.40 19.97 -4.68
N TYR A 836 10.33 19.69 -5.42
CA TYR A 836 8.95 19.97 -5.02
C TYR A 836 8.40 18.97 -3.98
N ASP A 837 9.23 18.52 -3.03
CA ASP A 837 8.97 17.43 -2.07
C ASP A 837 8.28 17.91 -0.78
N THR A 838 8.68 19.07 -0.25
CA THR A 838 8.11 19.66 0.97
C THR A 838 6.93 20.61 0.68
N PRO A 839 5.97 20.74 1.61
CA PRO A 839 4.91 21.74 1.50
C PRO A 839 5.45 23.18 1.46
N ALA A 840 6.57 23.46 2.11
CA ALA A 840 7.21 24.77 2.11
C ALA A 840 7.65 25.21 0.70
N ILE A 841 8.33 24.32 -0.04
CA ILE A 841 8.76 24.60 -1.42
C ILE A 841 7.55 24.75 -2.35
N ARG A 842 6.52 23.89 -2.22
CA ARG A 842 5.26 24.02 -2.98
C ARG A 842 4.48 25.30 -2.64
N ARG A 843 4.56 25.82 -1.41
CA ARG A 843 3.98 27.12 -1.04
C ARG A 843 4.79 28.28 -1.63
N ARG A 844 6.14 28.26 -1.58
CA ARG A 844 7.01 29.31 -2.15
C ARG A 844 6.91 29.41 -3.67
N PHE A 845 7.01 28.28 -4.38
CA PHE A 845 7.11 28.24 -5.85
C PHE A 845 5.81 27.92 -6.59
N SER A 846 4.69 27.73 -5.87
CA SER A 846 3.39 27.30 -6.41
C SER A 846 3.44 25.98 -7.21
N ASP A 847 2.67 25.84 -8.29
CA ASP A 847 2.77 24.69 -9.20
C ASP A 847 4.05 24.77 -10.05
N PRO A 848 4.70 23.65 -10.38
CA PRO A 848 5.72 23.63 -11.43
C PRO A 848 5.13 24.03 -12.78
N PRO A 849 5.80 24.90 -13.58
CA PRO A 849 5.24 25.42 -14.82
C PRO A 849 5.15 24.36 -15.94
N THR A 850 5.87 23.25 -15.82
CA THR A 850 5.82 22.09 -16.72
C THR A 850 5.68 20.78 -15.93
N PRO A 851 4.91 19.78 -16.41
CA PRO A 851 4.87 18.46 -15.78
C PRO A 851 6.19 17.68 -15.97
N SER A 852 6.42 16.64 -15.16
CA SER A 852 7.66 15.86 -15.25
C SER A 852 7.81 15.12 -16.58
N LEU A 853 9.03 15.10 -17.14
CA LEU A 853 9.36 14.28 -18.30
C LEU A 853 9.31 12.77 -17.97
N ARG A 854 9.41 12.40 -16.69
CA ARG A 854 9.18 11.03 -16.21
C ARG A 854 7.72 10.62 -16.37
N ASP A 855 6.82 11.57 -16.17
CA ASP A 855 5.37 11.40 -16.33
C ASP A 855 4.93 11.34 -17.82
N LYS A 856 5.84 11.38 -18.80
CA LYS A 856 5.50 11.36 -20.25
C LYS A 856 4.67 10.14 -20.69
N THR A 857 4.70 9.05 -19.93
CA THR A 857 3.91 7.84 -20.17
C THR A 857 2.60 7.80 -19.39
N SER A 858 2.44 8.62 -18.35
CA SER A 858 1.29 8.58 -17.44
C SER A 858 0.11 9.41 -17.96
N CYS A 859 -1.06 9.23 -17.33
CA CYS A 859 -2.26 9.95 -17.69
C CYS A 859 -2.22 11.40 -17.19
N PHE A 860 -2.31 12.37 -18.08
CA PHE A 860 -2.43 13.80 -17.74
C PHE A 860 -3.55 14.10 -16.71
N ILE A 861 -4.65 13.33 -16.76
CA ILE A 861 -5.72 13.44 -15.76
C ILE A 861 -5.23 12.95 -14.38
N ASN A 862 -4.45 11.87 -14.31
CA ASN A 862 -3.83 11.42 -13.06
C ASN A 862 -2.75 12.39 -12.57
N GLN A 863 -1.94 12.99 -13.45
CA GLN A 863 -0.98 14.05 -13.10
C GLN A 863 -1.69 15.23 -12.43
N LYS A 864 -2.78 15.72 -13.06
CA LYS A 864 -3.61 16.80 -12.48
C LYS A 864 -4.27 16.39 -11.16
N LEU A 865 -4.75 15.14 -11.04
CA LEU A 865 -5.28 14.62 -9.79
C LEU A 865 -4.20 14.49 -8.70
N LYS A 866 -2.94 14.14 -9.04
CA LYS A 866 -1.82 14.16 -8.07
C LYS A 866 -1.60 15.58 -7.55
N LEU A 867 -1.51 16.58 -8.43
CA LEU A 867 -1.33 17.98 -8.00
C LEU A 867 -2.47 18.47 -7.11
N LEU A 868 -3.72 18.13 -7.44
CA LEU A 868 -4.88 18.47 -6.60
C LEU A 868 -4.88 17.75 -5.25
N ALA A 869 -4.54 16.45 -5.22
CA ALA A 869 -4.40 15.68 -3.99
C ALA A 869 -3.20 16.15 -3.14
N GLN A 870 -2.13 16.62 -3.76
CA GLN A 870 -1.00 17.22 -3.06
C GLN A 870 -1.43 18.52 -2.38
N LYS A 871 -2.12 19.41 -3.09
CA LYS A 871 -2.68 20.65 -2.52
C LYS A 871 -3.70 20.41 -1.40
N ALA A 872 -4.44 19.31 -1.43
CA ALA A 872 -5.30 18.92 -0.31
C ALA A 872 -4.45 18.61 0.94
N ARG A 873 -3.43 17.76 0.81
CA ARG A 873 -2.50 17.41 1.90
C ARG A 873 -1.67 18.60 2.40
N ASP A 874 -1.27 19.51 1.50
CA ASP A 874 -0.54 20.74 1.85
C ASP A 874 -1.43 21.76 2.61
N ARG A 875 -2.76 21.68 2.45
CA ARG A 875 -3.75 22.44 3.24
C ARG A 875 -4.08 21.75 4.56
N GLU A 876 -4.21 20.43 4.60
CA GLU A 876 -4.38 19.66 5.84
C GLU A 876 -3.20 19.86 6.83
N THR A 877 -2.02 20.22 6.29
CA THR A 877 -0.79 20.56 7.01
C THR A 877 -0.52 22.08 7.08
N GLU A 878 -1.54 22.91 6.84
CA GLU A 878 -1.51 24.35 7.07
C GLU A 878 -1.89 24.64 8.52
N VAL A 879 -1.10 25.48 9.21
CA VAL A 879 -1.43 25.98 10.54
C VAL A 879 -2.42 27.13 10.37
N VAL A 880 -3.54 27.07 11.08
CA VAL A 880 -4.60 28.06 11.05
C VAL A 880 -5.13 28.32 12.46
N ASN A 881 -5.53 29.57 12.68
CA ASN A 881 -6.05 30.03 13.96
C ASN A 881 -7.54 29.64 14.05
N CYS A 882 -8.02 29.30 15.24
CA CYS A 882 -9.39 28.84 15.41
C CYS A 882 -10.42 29.93 15.02
N ARG A 883 -11.30 29.62 14.05
CA ARG A 883 -12.36 30.53 13.57
C ARG A 883 -13.36 31.00 14.63
N LEU A 884 -13.38 30.37 15.82
CA LEU A 884 -14.18 30.79 16.97
C LEU A 884 -13.45 31.78 17.90
N GLY A 885 -12.26 32.26 17.53
CA GLY A 885 -11.55 33.33 18.23
C GLY A 885 -10.81 32.91 19.52
N CYS A 886 -10.68 31.62 19.82
CA CYS A 886 -10.07 31.14 21.08
C CYS A 886 -8.53 31.33 21.19
N GLY A 887 -7.88 31.97 20.22
CA GLY A 887 -6.43 32.18 20.19
C GLY A 887 -5.57 30.94 19.85
N ALA A 888 -6.13 29.74 19.87
CA ALA A 888 -5.37 28.52 19.57
C ALA A 888 -5.05 28.38 18.06
N GLU A 889 -3.79 28.04 17.77
CA GLU A 889 -3.28 27.69 16.44
C GLU A 889 -3.21 26.16 16.29
N MET A 890 -3.59 25.64 15.13
CA MET A 890 -3.64 24.20 14.87
C MET A 890 -3.61 23.87 13.38
N LEU A 891 -3.29 22.62 13.04
CA LEU A 891 -3.41 22.15 11.65
C LEU A 891 -4.89 22.14 11.21
N VAL A 892 -5.17 22.56 9.96
CA VAL A 892 -6.53 22.56 9.37
C VAL A 892 -7.27 21.24 9.59
N ARG A 893 -6.59 20.09 9.49
CA ARG A 893 -7.18 18.75 9.72
C ARG A 893 -7.73 18.53 11.14
N PHE A 894 -7.25 19.29 12.13
CA PHE A 894 -7.71 19.23 13.51
C PHE A 894 -8.70 20.36 13.85
N LEU A 895 -8.86 21.36 12.98
CA LEU A 895 -9.72 22.53 13.22
C LEU A 895 -11.19 22.13 13.48
N GLU A 896 -11.72 21.17 12.73
CA GLU A 896 -13.12 20.70 12.88
C GLU A 896 -13.31 19.88 14.17
N GLN A 897 -12.32 19.07 14.56
CA GLN A 897 -12.31 18.37 15.85
C GLN A 897 -12.31 19.41 16.98
N HIS A 898 -11.32 20.31 16.98
CA HIS A 898 -11.17 21.33 18.01
C HIS A 898 -12.44 22.16 18.18
N GLN A 899 -13.04 22.64 17.08
CA GLN A 899 -14.28 23.43 17.11
C GLN A 899 -15.50 22.66 17.65
N ARG A 900 -15.51 21.33 17.57
CA ARG A 900 -16.61 20.49 18.09
C ARG A 900 -16.39 19.98 19.51
N THR A 901 -15.16 19.67 19.94
CA THR A 901 -14.90 18.95 21.19
C THR A 901 -14.04 19.69 22.21
N GLU A 902 -13.12 20.55 21.77
CA GLU A 902 -12.07 21.12 22.64
C GLU A 902 -12.24 22.61 22.89
N CYS A 903 -12.68 23.36 21.89
CA CYS A 903 -12.70 24.82 21.90
C CYS A 903 -13.55 25.35 23.08
N PRO A 904 -13.03 26.27 23.92
CA PRO A 904 -13.83 26.89 24.99
C PRO A 904 -15.02 27.69 24.47
N HIS A 905 -14.91 28.24 23.25
CA HIS A 905 -15.96 28.99 22.57
C HIS A 905 -16.87 28.12 21.69
N ARG A 906 -16.74 26.78 21.73
CA ARG A 906 -17.71 25.90 21.05
C ARG A 906 -19.09 26.10 21.63
N VAL A 907 -20.10 26.00 20.77
CA VAL A 907 -21.51 26.07 21.16
C VAL A 907 -21.98 24.68 21.58
N VAL A 908 -22.66 24.59 22.72
CA VAL A 908 -23.25 23.36 23.27
C VAL A 908 -24.69 23.59 23.70
N THR A 909 -25.47 22.52 23.72
CA THR A 909 -26.80 22.46 24.35
C THR A 909 -26.66 22.07 25.82
N CYS A 910 -27.60 22.50 26.67
CA CYS A 910 -27.70 22.01 28.05
C CYS A 910 -27.79 20.46 28.11
N PRO A 911 -27.06 19.78 29.03
CA PRO A 911 -27.13 18.32 29.16
C PRO A 911 -28.39 17.82 29.88
N HIS A 912 -29.16 18.69 30.55
CA HIS A 912 -30.36 18.29 31.28
C HIS A 912 -31.57 18.13 30.35
N ILE A 913 -32.16 16.94 30.35
CA ILE A 913 -33.36 16.62 29.56
C ILE A 913 -34.50 17.60 29.92
N GLY A 914 -35.03 18.31 28.93
CA GLY A 914 -36.07 19.32 29.11
C GLY A 914 -35.55 20.72 29.44
N CYS A 915 -34.25 20.98 29.26
CA CYS A 915 -33.69 22.29 28.94
C CYS A 915 -33.17 22.25 27.49
N HIS A 916 -33.34 23.34 26.73
CA HIS A 916 -32.97 23.41 25.31
C HIS A 916 -32.02 24.58 25.00
N ASP A 917 -31.49 25.23 26.04
CA ASP A 917 -30.65 26.42 25.90
C ASP A 917 -29.29 26.09 25.27
N VAL A 918 -28.79 27.06 24.52
CA VAL A 918 -27.63 26.94 23.63
C VAL A 918 -26.62 28.03 23.97
N PHE A 919 -25.46 27.64 24.48
CA PHE A 919 -24.46 28.56 25.05
C PHE A 919 -23.02 28.14 24.69
N GLN A 920 -22.06 29.04 24.93
CA GLN A 920 -20.63 28.70 24.76
C GLN A 920 -20.16 27.83 25.92
N TRP A 921 -19.34 26.80 25.66
CA TRP A 921 -18.87 25.86 26.67
C TRP A 921 -18.21 26.53 27.89
N ARG A 922 -17.46 27.62 27.70
CA ARG A 922 -16.90 28.45 28.78
C ARG A 922 -17.92 28.99 29.80
N ASN A 923 -19.20 29.06 29.44
CA ASN A 923 -20.29 29.54 30.30
C ASN A 923 -21.14 28.39 30.89
N THR A 924 -20.78 27.12 30.66
CA THR A 924 -21.59 25.94 31.10
C THR A 924 -21.88 25.97 32.60
N GLN A 925 -20.90 26.30 33.43
CA GLN A 925 -21.06 26.35 34.88
C GLN A 925 -22.03 27.47 35.30
N GLN A 926 -21.87 28.68 34.76
CA GLN A 926 -22.80 29.80 34.98
C GLN A 926 -24.24 29.42 34.59
N HIS A 927 -24.42 28.75 33.44
CA HIS A 927 -25.73 28.28 33.02
C HIS A 927 -26.32 27.28 34.02
N LEU A 928 -25.58 26.24 34.41
CA LEU A 928 -26.07 25.22 35.35
C LEU A 928 -26.39 25.80 36.73
N GLU A 929 -25.55 26.68 37.27
CA GLU A 929 -25.69 27.23 38.63
C GLU A 929 -26.78 28.31 38.75
N HIS A 930 -27.04 29.10 37.69
CA HIS A 930 -27.88 30.30 37.80
C HIS A 930 -29.07 30.34 36.83
N GLU A 931 -28.97 29.73 35.66
CA GLU A 931 -29.97 29.84 34.58
C GLU A 931 -30.82 28.56 34.43
N CYS A 932 -30.22 27.39 34.64
CA CYS A 932 -30.84 26.10 34.37
C CYS A 932 -31.75 25.63 35.51
N GLU A 933 -33.04 25.95 35.43
CA GLU A 933 -34.08 25.46 36.34
C GLU A 933 -34.07 23.93 36.49
N ARG A 934 -33.77 23.19 35.40
CA ARG A 934 -33.71 21.72 35.39
C ARG A 934 -32.55 21.16 36.20
N HIS A 935 -31.38 21.80 36.17
CA HIS A 935 -30.24 21.42 37.02
C HIS A 935 -30.54 21.72 38.48
N ARG A 936 -31.03 22.94 38.78
CA ARG A 936 -31.37 23.34 40.17
C ARG A 936 -32.43 22.43 40.80
N TYR A 937 -33.45 22.01 40.04
CA TYR A 937 -34.46 21.06 40.50
C TYR A 937 -33.90 19.62 40.66
N HIS A 938 -32.93 19.22 39.84
CA HIS A 938 -32.23 17.95 40.00
C HIS A 938 -31.43 17.92 41.31
N GLU A 939 -30.64 18.96 41.58
CA GLU A 939 -29.86 19.05 42.82
C GLU A 939 -30.77 19.10 44.06
N GLU A 940 -31.89 19.82 44.02
CA GLU A 940 -32.88 19.80 45.12
C GLU A 940 -33.44 18.37 45.36
N LEU A 941 -33.71 17.59 44.31
CA LEU A 941 -34.13 16.20 44.45
C LEU A 941 -33.02 15.29 45.02
N VAL A 942 -31.77 15.53 44.62
CA VAL A 942 -30.58 14.81 45.13
C VAL A 942 -30.35 15.12 46.62
N GLU A 943 -30.41 16.38 47.04
CA GLU A 943 -30.36 16.77 48.46
C GLU A 943 -31.50 16.12 49.26
N ARG A 944 -32.75 16.20 48.77
CA ARG A 944 -33.92 15.57 49.39
C ARG A 944 -33.81 14.04 49.48
N TYR A 945 -33.07 13.41 48.58
CA TYR A 945 -32.75 11.97 48.63
C TYR A 945 -31.68 11.68 49.68
N HIS A 946 -30.55 12.40 49.67
CA HIS A 946 -29.48 12.21 50.65
C HIS A 946 -29.93 12.48 52.09
N ALA A 947 -30.79 13.49 52.31
CA ALA A 947 -31.40 13.76 53.61
C ALA A 947 -32.26 12.59 54.13
N LYS A 948 -32.86 11.78 53.24
CA LYS A 948 -33.65 10.59 53.57
C LYS A 948 -32.79 9.34 53.78
N GLU A 949 -31.64 9.25 53.11
CA GLU A 949 -30.64 8.20 53.26
C GLU A 949 -29.73 8.39 54.49
N ALA A 950 -29.64 9.62 55.02
CA ALA A 950 -28.77 9.98 56.15
C ALA A 950 -29.00 9.07 57.37
N LEU A 951 -27.91 8.67 58.03
CA LEU A 951 -27.96 7.85 59.24
C LEU A 951 -28.08 8.73 60.49
N GLN A 952 -29.21 8.61 61.19
CA GLN A 952 -29.47 9.27 62.46
C GLN A 952 -29.58 8.23 63.58
N ARG A 953 -29.10 8.58 64.79
CA ARG A 953 -29.24 7.73 65.98
C ARG A 953 -30.70 7.70 66.42
N CYS A 954 -31.19 6.54 66.84
CA CYS A 954 -32.54 6.41 67.39
C CYS A 954 -32.73 7.33 68.62
N LEU A 955 -33.76 8.19 68.59
CA LEU A 955 -34.08 9.14 69.68
C LEU A 955 -34.51 8.44 70.97
N LEU A 956 -35.02 7.21 70.88
CA LEU A 956 -35.31 6.34 72.03
C LEU A 956 -34.06 5.66 72.60
N GLN A 957 -32.86 6.04 72.13
CA GLN A 957 -31.55 5.63 72.66
C GLN A 957 -31.30 4.10 72.70
N CYS A 958 -31.85 3.33 71.76
CA CYS A 958 -31.55 1.89 71.61
C CYS A 958 -30.09 1.60 71.17
N GLY A 959 -29.35 2.62 70.73
CA GLY A 959 -27.96 2.54 70.25
C GLY A 959 -27.79 2.46 68.73
N GLU A 960 -28.85 2.15 67.98
CA GLU A 960 -28.78 1.90 66.54
C GLU A 960 -28.71 3.18 65.68
N LEU A 961 -28.02 3.07 64.54
CA LEU A 961 -27.91 4.08 63.49
C LEU A 961 -28.80 3.68 62.30
N ILE A 962 -29.77 4.53 61.97
CA ILE A 962 -30.89 4.17 61.09
C ILE A 962 -31.09 5.27 60.05
N LYS A 963 -31.45 4.90 58.82
CA LYS A 963 -31.73 5.86 57.75
C LYS A 963 -32.98 6.67 58.07
N VAL A 964 -32.96 8.00 57.91
CA VAL A 964 -34.10 8.89 58.23
C VAL A 964 -35.43 8.37 57.67
N ARG A 965 -35.45 7.85 56.44
CA ARG A 965 -36.62 7.23 55.78
C ARG A 965 -37.23 6.00 56.50
N HIS A 966 -36.54 5.41 57.48
CA HIS A 966 -36.93 4.20 58.20
C HIS A 966 -37.06 4.40 59.72
N LEU A 967 -36.68 5.56 60.28
CA LEU A 967 -36.71 5.79 61.72
C LEU A 967 -38.11 5.71 62.33
N ASP A 968 -39.14 6.15 61.60
CA ASP A 968 -40.53 6.07 62.05
C ASP A 968 -41.02 4.61 62.19
N HIS A 969 -40.67 3.74 61.26
CA HIS A 969 -40.97 2.30 61.36
C HIS A 969 -40.25 1.68 62.55
N HIS A 970 -38.96 1.99 62.73
CA HIS A 970 -38.17 1.51 63.86
C HIS A 970 -38.78 1.93 65.21
N TYR A 971 -39.20 3.20 65.38
CA TYR A 971 -39.80 3.66 66.63
C TYR A 971 -41.05 2.85 67.02
N HIS A 972 -41.89 2.50 66.04
CA HIS A 972 -43.18 1.85 66.29
C HIS A 972 -43.11 0.31 66.36
N HIS A 973 -42.17 -0.32 65.63
CA HIS A 973 -42.14 -1.78 65.46
C HIS A 973 -40.87 -2.45 66.01
N ASP A 974 -39.69 -1.94 65.67
CA ASP A 974 -38.43 -2.65 65.89
C ASP A 974 -37.78 -2.30 67.23
N CYS A 975 -37.82 -1.03 67.63
CA CYS A 975 -37.07 -0.47 68.73
C CYS A 975 -37.35 -1.18 70.07
N ILE A 976 -36.30 -1.70 70.71
CA ILE A 976 -36.37 -2.34 72.04
C ILE A 976 -36.87 -1.34 73.11
N ASN A 977 -36.58 -0.06 72.93
CA ASN A 977 -36.96 1.02 73.84
C ASN A 977 -38.35 1.63 73.53
N ARG A 978 -39.13 1.07 72.59
CA ARG A 978 -40.49 1.53 72.31
C ARG A 978 -41.44 1.22 73.47
N LEU A 979 -42.48 2.05 73.64
CA LEU A 979 -43.55 1.82 74.60
C LEU A 979 -44.59 0.87 74.00
N ILE A 980 -44.91 -0.20 74.71
CA ILE A 980 -45.99 -1.14 74.39
C ILE A 980 -46.93 -1.30 75.59
N LYS A 981 -48.18 -1.67 75.34
CA LYS A 981 -49.09 -2.09 76.42
C LYS A 981 -48.75 -3.51 76.86
N CYS A 982 -48.99 -3.82 78.13
CA CYS A 982 -48.88 -5.17 78.66
C CYS A 982 -49.77 -6.12 77.84
N SER A 983 -49.28 -7.33 77.54
CA SER A 983 -50.00 -8.33 76.74
C SER A 983 -51.19 -9.00 77.44
N ARG A 984 -51.51 -8.57 78.68
CA ARG A 984 -52.69 -8.96 79.43
C ARG A 984 -53.59 -7.74 79.57
N GLU A 985 -54.76 -7.79 78.93
CA GLU A 985 -55.72 -6.67 78.86
C GLU A 985 -56.15 -6.17 80.25
N ASP A 986 -56.16 -7.05 81.25
CA ASP A 986 -56.53 -6.75 82.64
C ASP A 986 -55.40 -6.15 83.50
N CYS A 987 -54.22 -5.86 82.92
CA CYS A 987 -53.14 -5.10 83.57
C CYS A 987 -53.14 -3.61 83.14
N GLY A 988 -53.43 -3.32 81.87
CA GLY A 988 -53.53 -1.96 81.32
C GLY A 988 -52.20 -1.17 81.15
N ASP A 989 -51.17 -1.51 81.91
CA ASP A 989 -49.89 -0.77 81.98
C ASP A 989 -49.17 -0.63 80.63
N THR A 990 -48.50 0.52 80.43
CA THR A 990 -47.56 0.76 79.32
C THR A 990 -46.12 0.60 79.78
N ILE A 991 -45.39 -0.35 79.21
CA ILE A 991 -44.01 -0.70 79.57
C ILE A 991 -43.11 -0.54 78.34
N ILE A 992 -41.83 -0.24 78.55
CA ILE A 992 -40.80 -0.32 77.50
C ILE A 992 -40.64 -1.79 77.07
N ALA A 993 -40.63 -2.07 75.76
CA ALA A 993 -40.69 -3.42 75.21
C ALA A 993 -39.58 -4.36 75.73
N GLY A 994 -38.35 -3.86 75.89
CA GLY A 994 -37.24 -4.62 76.47
C GLY A 994 -37.45 -5.10 77.93
N PHE A 995 -38.34 -4.44 78.69
CA PHE A 995 -38.65 -4.80 80.08
C PHE A 995 -39.95 -5.60 80.25
N LEU A 996 -40.70 -5.89 79.16
CA LEU A 996 -41.97 -6.61 79.23
C LEU A 996 -41.86 -7.96 79.96
N ALA A 997 -40.78 -8.71 79.73
CA ALA A 997 -40.55 -10.00 80.38
C ALA A 997 -40.42 -9.86 81.92
N MET A 998 -39.64 -8.87 82.38
CA MET A 998 -39.46 -8.58 83.80
C MET A 998 -40.77 -8.16 84.46
N HIS A 999 -41.55 -7.29 83.80
CA HIS A 999 -42.87 -6.90 84.26
C HIS A 999 -43.80 -8.12 84.38
N LEU A 1000 -43.92 -8.94 83.32
CA LEU A 1000 -44.76 -10.14 83.32
C LEU A 1000 -44.35 -11.17 84.39
N GLU A 1001 -43.07 -11.23 84.77
CA GLU A 1001 -42.62 -12.07 85.88
C GLU A 1001 -43.02 -11.49 87.25
N ARG A 1002 -42.65 -10.23 87.53
CA ARG A 1002 -42.50 -9.70 88.89
C ARG A 1002 -43.50 -8.61 89.28
N GLU A 1003 -43.98 -7.81 88.33
CA GLU A 1003 -44.68 -6.53 88.60
C GLU A 1003 -46.11 -6.50 88.03
N CYS A 1004 -46.44 -7.40 87.10
CA CYS A 1004 -47.74 -7.48 86.44
C CYS A 1004 -48.87 -7.78 87.43
N THR A 1005 -49.83 -6.84 87.53
CA THR A 1005 -50.97 -6.89 88.46
C THR A 1005 -52.17 -7.68 87.91
N SER A 1006 -52.04 -8.24 86.70
CA SER A 1006 -53.06 -9.03 86.01
C SER A 1006 -53.65 -10.15 86.87
N LYS A 1007 -54.96 -10.08 87.09
CA LYS A 1007 -55.76 -11.07 87.81
C LYS A 1007 -55.90 -12.36 86.98
N SER A 1008 -55.92 -12.25 85.65
CA SER A 1008 -55.90 -13.39 84.74
C SER A 1008 -54.61 -14.18 84.86
N LEU A 1009 -53.45 -13.51 84.87
CA LEU A 1009 -52.14 -14.13 85.07
C LEU A 1009 -51.99 -14.74 86.48
N ALA A 1010 -52.48 -14.05 87.52
CA ALA A 1010 -52.48 -14.58 88.88
C ALA A 1010 -53.32 -15.87 88.99
N ARG A 1011 -54.51 -15.90 88.37
CA ARG A 1011 -55.39 -17.08 88.30
C ARG A 1011 -54.77 -18.21 87.47
N GLU A 1012 -54.08 -17.89 86.37
CA GLU A 1012 -53.35 -18.86 85.55
C GLU A 1012 -52.21 -19.51 86.36
N ARG A 1013 -51.40 -18.71 87.07
CA ARG A 1013 -50.36 -19.21 88.00
C ARG A 1013 -50.94 -20.12 89.09
N GLN A 1014 -52.09 -19.76 89.67
CA GLN A 1014 -52.80 -20.61 90.64
C GLN A 1014 -53.33 -21.92 90.03
N LEU A 1015 -53.88 -21.89 88.81
CA LEU A 1015 -54.34 -23.08 88.10
C LEU A 1015 -53.18 -24.03 87.74
N VAL A 1016 -52.03 -23.50 87.35
CA VAL A 1016 -50.80 -24.29 87.12
C VAL A 1016 -50.28 -24.88 88.43
N ALA A 1017 -50.28 -24.13 89.53
CA ALA A 1017 -49.89 -24.64 90.84
C ALA A 1017 -50.84 -25.76 91.34
N ALA A 1018 -52.16 -25.59 91.17
CA ALA A 1018 -53.15 -26.62 91.47
C ALA A 1018 -53.03 -27.84 90.55
N GLY A 1019 -52.68 -27.65 89.27
CA GLY A 1019 -52.35 -28.71 88.33
C GLY A 1019 -51.16 -29.53 88.80
N ARG A 1020 -50.06 -28.87 89.21
CA ARG A 1020 -48.86 -29.52 89.76
C ARG A 1020 -49.17 -30.30 91.05
N LYS A 1021 -50.03 -29.78 91.95
CA LYS A 1021 -50.51 -30.53 93.13
C LYS A 1021 -51.25 -31.81 92.74
N ARG A 1022 -52.29 -31.70 91.89
CA ARG A 1022 -53.08 -32.86 91.43
C ARG A 1022 -52.23 -33.91 90.71
N GLN A 1023 -51.18 -33.49 90.01
CA GLN A 1023 -50.25 -34.42 89.37
C GLN A 1023 -49.38 -35.16 90.39
N ALA A 1024 -48.86 -34.48 91.42
CA ALA A 1024 -48.13 -35.11 92.52
C ALA A 1024 -49.01 -36.06 93.36
N GLU A 1025 -50.30 -35.73 93.56
CA GLU A 1025 -51.29 -36.61 94.19
C GLU A 1025 -51.54 -37.87 93.34
N ARG A 1026 -51.80 -37.69 92.04
CA ARG A 1026 -52.05 -38.80 91.09
C ARG A 1026 -50.82 -39.70 90.86
N ASP A 1027 -49.61 -39.17 91.01
CA ASP A 1027 -48.38 -39.97 90.96
C ASP A 1027 -48.11 -40.72 92.29
N ARG A 1028 -48.60 -40.22 93.43
CA ARG A 1028 -48.70 -40.99 94.69
C ARG A 1028 -49.69 -42.16 94.56
N GLU A 1029 -50.89 -41.92 94.03
CA GLU A 1029 -51.91 -42.96 93.82
C GLU A 1029 -51.38 -44.12 92.95
N LYS A 1030 -50.59 -43.82 91.91
CA LYS A 1030 -49.91 -44.84 91.09
C LYS A 1030 -48.89 -45.66 91.88
N GLN A 1031 -48.18 -45.07 92.83
CA GLN A 1031 -47.23 -45.81 93.69
C GLN A 1031 -47.98 -46.77 94.61
N GLU A 1032 -49.09 -46.35 95.21
CA GLU A 1032 -49.95 -47.25 96.01
C GLU A 1032 -50.61 -48.35 95.19
N ALA A 1033 -51.09 -48.04 93.97
CA ALA A 1033 -51.64 -49.04 93.06
C ALA A 1033 -50.58 -50.10 92.68
N ARG A 1034 -49.33 -49.67 92.44
CA ARG A 1034 -48.19 -50.56 92.15
C ARG A 1034 -47.82 -51.46 93.34
N ALA A 1035 -47.96 -50.97 94.57
CA ALA A 1035 -47.81 -51.79 95.77
C ALA A 1035 -48.95 -52.81 95.91
N LYS A 1036 -50.20 -52.42 95.63
CA LYS A 1036 -51.37 -53.31 95.68
C LYS A 1036 -51.32 -54.41 94.60
N SER A 1037 -50.78 -54.14 93.41
CA SER A 1037 -50.58 -55.17 92.37
C SER A 1037 -49.53 -56.21 92.75
N LEU A 1038 -48.50 -55.84 93.53
CA LEU A 1038 -47.52 -56.81 94.05
C LEU A 1038 -48.18 -57.78 95.04
N ALA A 1039 -48.94 -57.27 96.02
CA ALA A 1039 -49.66 -58.09 96.99
C ALA A 1039 -50.77 -58.96 96.38
N ALA A 1040 -51.30 -58.59 95.20
CA ALA A 1040 -52.23 -59.42 94.45
C ALA A 1040 -51.54 -60.63 93.78
N ALA A 1041 -50.36 -60.41 93.18
CA ALA A 1041 -49.59 -61.47 92.52
C ALA A 1041 -49.09 -62.56 93.50
N GLU A 1042 -48.86 -62.21 94.77
CA GLU A 1042 -48.53 -63.20 95.81
C GLU A 1042 -49.71 -64.12 96.17
N ARG A 1043 -50.97 -63.70 95.93
CA ARG A 1043 -52.16 -64.50 96.29
C ARG A 1043 -52.55 -65.58 95.28
N GLU A 1044 -52.04 -65.53 94.05
CA GLU A 1044 -52.17 -66.65 93.09
C GLU A 1044 -51.32 -67.87 93.50
N GLN A 1045 -50.55 -67.80 94.59
CA GLN A 1045 -49.78 -68.92 95.15
C GLN A 1045 -50.55 -69.74 96.22
N LEU A 1046 -51.81 -69.41 96.52
CA LEU A 1046 -52.65 -70.16 97.49
C LEU A 1046 -53.78 -70.95 96.79
N LEU A 1047 -53.34 -71.90 95.96
CA LEU A 1047 -53.67 -73.33 95.93
C LEU A 1047 -54.88 -73.86 96.75
N PRO A 1048 -55.54 -74.98 96.34
CA PRO A 1048 -55.37 -75.74 95.09
C PRO A 1048 -56.70 -76.17 94.39
N SER A 1049 -56.69 -76.10 93.05
CA SER A 1049 -57.43 -77.00 92.15
C SER A 1049 -56.69 -77.08 90.82
#